data_AF-A0A4R0NG17-F1
#
_entry.id   AF-A0A4R0NG17-F1
#
_cell.length_a   1.000
_cell.length_b   1.000
_cell.length_c   1.000
_cell.angle_alpha   90.00
_cell.angle_beta   90.00
_cell.angle_gamma   90.00
#
_symmetry.space_group_name_H-M   'P 1'
#
loop_
_entity.id
_entity.type
_entity.pdbx_description
1 polymer ?
#
loop_
_entity_poly.entity_id
_entity_poly.type
_entity_poly.pdbx_seq_one_letter_code
_entity_poly.pdbx_strand_id
1 'polypeptide(L)'
;MKYFQKINNLIGFLLFTIAATVYWLTMEPTLSFWDCGEFIAASYKLQVGHQPGAPLFLMIGKLFSMFAMGDTSKIPYWINFSSVLFSAGTIMFLYWTITLIASKLYTVTRSVNDSLTIISAGVVGALAYTFSDTFWFSAVEAEVYSLSTMFTAVVFWAIFKWESNQNDRWIVFIAFIVGLSIGIHLLSLLSIPAVVLVYYFKKTPKPSFIGILKALGIAGLLWVAVQFVIIQYFVLFAARMDIFFVNTLGFTFGSGAIFFLAALSGSIAYAIYYSIKRNKYYLNLGLICLSFVLLGFSSYFMIIIRANAKPSLNLSNPDNAYSLYNYLGRTNYGQTPLLYGQTFDAQRTGVKETGTEYRRGKEKYEVAGKLLKAEYDKNLLFPRTYSNKGQHPDFYRQWLNLSDGETPSFAQNLSFFTSYQMGYMYWRYFLWNFAGRQNDVQGQGSYSEGNWITGIKWLDAIRLGNQNALPQSITSNAGYNRYFGLPLILGLAGLIFLYRKNKKDTLVVTVLFVFTGLAIIVYLNQDPLQVRERDYAYVGSFYAFAIFIGFGVFAIREGLTRFNAPKLSLIVAALTGLIVAPAIMGYQGWDDHNRSGKTTAMEWAANYLNSCAPNAILFTNADNDTFPLWYAQEVEGIRTDVRVVNLQYLSDGAYIAQMKTQSGKSAPLPIKTAPEKLVKGLREGMPYVNYGFTDSVDLKDILAILTSDDPDDKVQMSDGSYENFLPTKKLKLAVDPTAVIKSNTIPAKYKNSIATEMEWTFSENFASKANLAMFDILVNNNWERPIYFGAGISDDSYIGLEKYLYLEGYAHRLLPIKANPKDTRDKDEITHSDVMFTNIMHKFDFSGFTSAKYLDLESRRIARGAWRAVNNLSTNLIMEGKSGKARQLITKSIKELPMRNYSVEDTLNKFQTIQNLYLIHDIKTANLLAKETADYLDQELIYIASLDPRRYNAYLSDIKVGLFVLNNLEKITANNKQPALNNDIKNIYERLKSNFI
;
A
#
# COMPACT_ATOMS: atom_id res chain seq x y z
N MET A 1 -13.19 -13.92 43.72
CA MET A 1 -12.07 -13.61 42.79
C MET A 1 -11.75 -14.75 41.82
N LYS A 2 -11.44 -15.98 42.29
CA LYS A 2 -11.07 -17.10 41.40
C LYS A 2 -12.14 -17.42 40.34
N TYR A 3 -13.43 -17.39 40.69
CA TYR A 3 -14.53 -17.66 39.76
C TYR A 3 -14.66 -16.59 38.66
N PHE A 4 -14.68 -15.30 39.01
CA PHE A 4 -14.67 -14.19 38.04
C PHE A 4 -13.47 -14.28 37.09
N GLN A 5 -12.27 -14.51 37.63
CA GLN A 5 -11.06 -14.63 36.80
C GLN A 5 -11.14 -15.79 35.80
N LYS A 6 -11.70 -16.94 36.20
CA LYS A 6 -11.93 -18.07 35.29
C LYS A 6 -12.90 -17.70 34.17
N ILE A 7 -14.04 -17.10 34.51
CA ILE A 7 -15.03 -16.65 33.51
C ILE A 7 -14.42 -15.60 32.58
N ASN A 8 -13.76 -14.57 33.13
CA ASN A 8 -13.11 -13.51 32.37
C ASN A 8 -12.10 -14.10 31.38
N ASN A 9 -11.27 -15.04 31.81
CA ASN A 9 -10.32 -15.69 30.91
C ASN A 9 -11.04 -16.49 29.81
N LEU A 10 -12.07 -17.26 30.17
CA LEU A 10 -12.84 -18.05 29.21
C LEU A 10 -13.55 -17.17 28.16
N ILE A 11 -14.14 -16.04 28.57
CA ILE A 11 -14.77 -15.09 27.64
C ILE A 11 -13.73 -14.47 26.70
N GLY A 12 -12.51 -14.21 27.16
CA GLY A 12 -11.43 -13.78 26.27
C GLY A 12 -11.15 -14.79 25.15
N PHE A 13 -11.04 -16.08 25.48
CA PHE A 13 -10.87 -17.14 24.47
C PHE A 13 -12.11 -17.36 23.60
N LEU A 14 -13.31 -17.15 24.14
CA LEU A 14 -14.54 -17.16 23.35
C LEU A 14 -14.53 -16.04 22.31
N LEU A 15 -14.15 -14.81 22.70
CA LEU A 15 -14.05 -13.67 21.79
C LEU A 15 -12.95 -13.86 20.75
N PHE A 16 -11.81 -14.47 21.13
CA PHE A 16 -10.81 -14.94 20.17
C PHE A 16 -11.46 -15.85 19.13
N THR A 17 -12.24 -16.84 19.56
CA THR A 17 -12.88 -17.81 18.66
C THR A 17 -13.91 -17.15 17.74
N ILE A 18 -14.71 -16.23 18.27
CA ILE A 18 -15.69 -15.46 17.48
C ILE A 18 -14.97 -14.61 16.42
N ALA A 19 -13.98 -13.81 16.83
CA ALA A 19 -13.22 -12.97 15.91
C ALA A 19 -12.48 -13.79 14.85
N ALA A 20 -11.81 -14.87 15.26
CA ALA A 20 -11.15 -15.80 14.35
C ALA A 20 -12.13 -16.38 13.33
N THR A 21 -13.34 -16.74 13.75
CA THR A 21 -14.38 -17.26 12.84
C THR A 21 -14.84 -16.18 11.86
N VAL A 22 -15.11 -14.96 12.32
CA VAL A 22 -15.50 -13.84 11.46
C VAL A 22 -14.44 -13.56 10.40
N TYR A 23 -13.18 -13.39 10.81
CA TYR A 23 -12.08 -13.10 9.90
C TYR A 23 -11.79 -14.27 8.97
N TRP A 24 -11.87 -15.51 9.47
CA TRP A 24 -11.69 -16.69 8.63
C TRP A 24 -12.78 -16.80 7.54
N LEU A 25 -14.04 -16.57 7.88
CA LEU A 25 -15.17 -16.61 6.93
C LEU A 25 -15.11 -15.51 5.87
N THR A 26 -14.35 -14.44 6.12
CA THR A 26 -14.20 -13.28 5.23
C THR A 26 -12.81 -13.15 4.63
N MET A 27 -11.90 -14.08 4.96
CA MET A 27 -10.51 -14.10 4.51
C MET A 27 -10.39 -14.23 3.00
N GLU A 28 -9.42 -13.52 2.41
CA GLU A 28 -9.05 -13.73 1.01
C GLU A 28 -8.36 -15.10 0.86
N PRO A 29 -8.78 -15.98 -0.07
CA PRO A 29 -8.23 -17.33 -0.17
C PRO A 29 -6.82 -17.40 -0.79
N THR A 30 -6.46 -16.42 -1.61
CA THR A 30 -5.16 -16.31 -2.31
C THR A 30 -4.46 -15.00 -1.90
N LEU A 31 -3.52 -14.48 -2.70
CA LEU A 31 -2.98 -13.15 -2.43
C LEU A 31 -4.00 -12.04 -2.67
N SER A 32 -3.80 -10.93 -1.96
CA SER A 32 -4.38 -9.61 -2.25
C SER A 32 -3.40 -8.76 -3.08
N PHE A 33 -3.87 -7.63 -3.60
CA PHE A 33 -2.99 -6.60 -4.20
C PHE A 33 -2.09 -5.93 -3.15
N TRP A 34 -1.21 -5.03 -3.59
CA TRP A 34 -0.18 -4.37 -2.78
C TRP A 34 0.88 -5.35 -2.26
N ASP A 35 1.40 -5.11 -1.05
CA ASP A 35 2.57 -5.80 -0.50
C ASP A 35 2.34 -7.29 -0.22
N CYS A 36 1.08 -7.73 -0.12
CA CYS A 36 0.70 -9.13 0.15
C CYS A 36 1.39 -10.15 -0.76
N GLY A 37 1.47 -9.89 -2.07
CA GLY A 37 2.12 -10.80 -3.01
C GLY A 37 3.61 -11.00 -2.71
N GLU A 38 4.32 -9.90 -2.39
CA GLU A 38 5.72 -9.95 -2.01
C GLU A 38 5.89 -10.61 -0.64
N PHE A 39 5.08 -10.24 0.35
CA PHE A 39 5.13 -10.81 1.68
C PHE A 39 4.93 -12.32 1.70
N ILE A 40 3.99 -12.84 0.91
CA ILE A 40 3.75 -14.28 0.78
C ILE A 40 4.95 -14.96 0.09
N ALA A 41 5.45 -14.40 -1.01
CA ALA A 41 6.61 -14.93 -1.74
C ALA A 41 7.89 -14.93 -0.89
N ALA A 42 8.13 -13.84 -0.15
CA ALA A 42 9.27 -13.68 0.73
C ALA A 42 9.16 -14.59 1.96
N SER A 43 7.96 -14.77 2.52
CA SER A 43 7.73 -15.69 3.64
C SER A 43 7.99 -17.14 3.23
N TYR A 44 7.46 -17.58 2.08
CA TYR A 44 7.58 -18.97 1.64
C TYR A 44 9.03 -19.44 1.45
N LYS A 45 9.90 -18.59 0.88
CA LYS A 45 11.31 -18.91 0.61
C LYS A 45 12.31 -18.22 1.54
N LEU A 46 11.83 -17.50 2.57
CA LEU A 46 12.63 -16.63 3.43
C LEU A 46 13.52 -15.69 2.60
N GLN A 47 12.90 -14.88 1.76
CA GLN A 47 13.59 -13.96 0.86
C GLN A 47 13.73 -12.57 1.49
N VAL A 48 14.37 -11.63 0.78
CA VAL A 48 14.54 -10.25 1.25
C VAL A 48 13.63 -9.34 0.44
N GLY A 49 12.49 -8.97 1.03
CA GLY A 49 11.53 -8.02 0.45
C GLY A 49 11.98 -6.56 0.58
N HIS A 50 11.08 -5.64 0.27
CA HIS A 50 11.39 -4.21 0.28
C HIS A 50 11.58 -3.67 1.71
N GLN A 51 12.30 -2.55 1.86
CA GLN A 51 12.68 -2.00 3.15
C GLN A 51 11.47 -1.64 4.04
N PRO A 52 11.45 -2.01 5.34
CA PRO A 52 12.53 -2.61 6.13
C PRO A 52 12.45 -4.15 6.25
N GLY A 53 11.69 -4.84 5.40
CA GLY A 53 11.76 -6.31 5.23
C GLY A 53 11.00 -7.18 6.23
N ALA A 54 10.58 -6.65 7.39
CA ALA A 54 9.74 -7.33 8.38
C ALA A 54 10.13 -8.81 8.67
N PRO A 55 11.39 -9.10 9.06
CA PRO A 55 11.93 -10.47 9.11
C PRO A 55 11.18 -11.42 10.05
N LEU A 56 10.67 -10.94 11.19
CA LEU A 56 9.92 -11.77 12.11
C LEU A 56 8.56 -12.16 11.53
N PHE A 57 7.90 -11.24 10.82
CA PHE A 57 6.68 -11.54 10.08
C PHE A 57 6.95 -12.61 9.01
N LEU A 58 8.04 -12.48 8.23
CA LEU A 58 8.42 -13.47 7.22
C LEU A 58 8.71 -14.87 7.81
N MET A 59 9.39 -14.94 8.95
CA MET A 59 9.66 -16.21 9.64
C MET A 59 8.37 -16.87 10.16
N ILE A 60 7.42 -16.08 10.66
CA ILE A 60 6.11 -16.59 11.06
C ILE A 60 5.32 -17.05 9.84
N GLY A 61 5.28 -16.26 8.76
CA GLY A 61 4.66 -16.66 7.49
C GLY A 61 5.26 -17.97 6.97
N LYS A 62 6.58 -18.17 7.09
CA LYS A 62 7.23 -19.44 6.75
C LYS A 62 6.68 -20.61 7.55
N LEU A 63 6.49 -20.45 8.86
CA LEU A 63 5.89 -21.49 9.71
C LEU A 63 4.48 -21.84 9.24
N PHE A 64 3.65 -20.83 8.94
CA PHE A 64 2.29 -21.07 8.46
C PHE A 64 2.26 -21.73 7.07
N SER A 65 3.17 -21.37 6.18
CA SER A 65 3.28 -22.02 4.86
C SER A 65 3.50 -23.54 4.94
N MET A 66 4.07 -24.05 6.05
CA MET A 66 4.28 -25.49 6.23
C MET A 66 2.97 -26.28 6.40
N PHE A 67 1.88 -25.64 6.84
CA PHE A 67 0.56 -26.28 6.91
C PHE A 67 -0.05 -26.59 5.54
N ALA A 68 0.53 -26.05 4.47
CA ALA A 68 0.16 -26.41 3.11
C ALA A 68 0.59 -27.84 2.71
N MET A 69 1.43 -28.51 3.52
CA MET A 69 1.85 -29.91 3.30
C MET A 69 2.42 -30.18 1.90
N GLY A 70 3.09 -29.18 1.30
CA GLY A 70 3.69 -29.26 -0.03
C GLY A 70 2.80 -28.80 -1.19
N ASP A 71 1.51 -28.53 -0.96
CA ASP A 71 0.59 -27.99 -1.97
C ASP A 71 0.75 -26.46 -2.06
N THR A 72 1.42 -25.99 -3.12
CA THR A 72 1.75 -24.56 -3.25
C THR A 72 0.52 -23.66 -3.32
N SER A 73 -0.58 -24.17 -3.88
CA SER A 73 -1.84 -23.43 -4.01
C SER A 73 -2.49 -23.06 -2.67
N LYS A 74 -2.10 -23.76 -1.59
CA LYS A 74 -2.62 -23.52 -0.23
C LYS A 74 -1.70 -22.66 0.63
N ILE A 75 -0.51 -22.32 0.15
CA ILE A 75 0.43 -21.43 0.87
C ILE A 75 -0.19 -20.05 1.18
N PRO A 76 -0.79 -19.32 0.22
CA PRO A 76 -1.35 -17.99 0.51
C PRO A 76 -2.45 -18.08 1.56
N TYR A 77 -3.32 -19.09 1.46
CA TYR A 77 -4.40 -19.34 2.41
C TYR A 77 -3.88 -19.44 3.85
N TRP A 78 -2.84 -20.26 4.09
CA TRP A 78 -2.31 -20.44 5.44
C TRP A 78 -1.56 -19.21 5.96
N ILE A 79 -0.88 -18.46 5.09
CA ILE A 79 -0.23 -17.21 5.48
C ILE A 79 -1.27 -16.14 5.81
N ASN A 80 -2.34 -15.98 5.02
CA ASN A 80 -3.47 -15.11 5.36
C ASN A 80 -4.13 -15.55 6.68
N PHE A 81 -4.23 -16.86 6.92
CA PHE A 81 -4.79 -17.38 8.17
C PHE A 81 -3.95 -17.01 9.41
N SER A 82 -2.66 -16.70 9.23
CA SER A 82 -1.86 -16.14 10.33
C SER A 82 -2.39 -14.77 10.77
N SER A 83 -2.77 -13.90 9.83
CA SER A 83 -3.41 -12.61 10.13
C SER A 83 -4.73 -12.77 10.86
N VAL A 84 -5.55 -13.75 10.46
CA VAL A 84 -6.81 -14.11 11.15
C VAL A 84 -6.54 -14.39 12.64
N LEU A 85 -5.55 -15.24 12.95
CA LEU A 85 -5.24 -15.62 14.33
C LEU A 85 -4.65 -14.46 15.14
N PHE A 86 -3.75 -13.66 14.56
CA PHE A 86 -3.16 -12.53 15.28
C PHE A 86 -4.15 -11.40 15.52
N SER A 87 -5.03 -11.12 14.55
CA SER A 87 -6.12 -10.16 14.72
C SER A 87 -7.14 -10.65 15.76
N ALA A 88 -7.50 -11.93 15.77
CA ALA A 88 -8.32 -12.51 16.84
C ALA A 88 -7.64 -12.42 18.23
N GLY A 89 -6.31 -12.62 18.27
CA GLY A 89 -5.49 -12.39 19.46
C GLY A 89 -5.59 -10.96 19.98
N THR A 90 -5.58 -9.97 19.08
CA THR A 90 -5.79 -8.55 19.40
C THR A 90 -7.12 -8.33 20.11
N ILE A 91 -8.22 -8.92 19.61
CA ILE A 91 -9.55 -8.80 20.23
C ILE A 91 -9.59 -9.37 21.65
N MET A 92 -8.94 -10.51 21.85
CA MET A 92 -8.81 -11.14 23.18
C MET A 92 -8.06 -10.25 24.17
N PHE A 93 -6.92 -9.68 23.76
CA PHE A 93 -6.14 -8.78 24.62
C PHE A 93 -6.83 -7.43 24.85
N LEU A 94 -7.60 -6.93 23.87
CA LEU A 94 -8.47 -5.76 24.05
C LEU A 94 -9.51 -6.01 25.13
N TYR A 95 -10.23 -7.14 25.06
CA TYR A 95 -11.20 -7.54 26.06
C TYR A 95 -10.57 -7.62 27.47
N TRP A 96 -9.41 -8.26 27.60
CA TRP A 96 -8.72 -8.33 28.89
C TRP A 96 -8.22 -6.98 29.38
N THR A 97 -7.83 -6.08 28.48
CA THR A 97 -7.47 -4.70 28.84
C THR A 97 -8.67 -3.96 29.40
N ILE A 98 -9.82 -3.98 28.71
CA ILE A 98 -11.04 -3.30 29.14
C ILE A 98 -11.48 -3.82 30.52
N THR A 99 -11.52 -5.15 30.69
CA THR A 99 -11.95 -5.77 31.95
C THR A 99 -10.98 -5.51 33.10
N LEU A 100 -9.67 -5.42 32.86
CA LEU A 100 -8.68 -5.03 33.86
C LEU A 100 -8.88 -3.58 34.32
N ILE A 101 -9.07 -2.63 33.40
CA ILE A 101 -9.33 -1.23 33.74
C ILE A 101 -10.67 -1.10 34.48
N ALA A 102 -11.72 -1.75 33.98
CA ALA A 102 -13.05 -1.69 34.57
C ALA A 102 -13.11 -2.30 35.99
N SER A 103 -12.32 -3.36 36.25
CA SER A 103 -12.21 -3.98 37.58
C SER A 103 -11.58 -3.06 38.63
N LYS A 104 -10.93 -1.95 38.24
CA LYS A 104 -10.44 -0.93 39.18
C LYS A 104 -11.56 -0.03 39.70
N LEU A 105 -12.65 0.12 38.93
CA LEU A 105 -13.76 1.01 39.28
C LEU A 105 -14.73 0.38 40.28
N TYR A 106 -14.85 -0.94 40.26
CA TYR A 106 -15.75 -1.70 41.13
C TYR A 106 -14.97 -2.80 41.85
N THR A 107 -15.12 -2.90 43.17
CA THR A 107 -14.57 -4.04 43.91
C THR A 107 -15.35 -5.30 43.49
N VAL A 108 -14.74 -6.14 42.64
CA VAL A 108 -15.30 -7.39 42.06
C VAL A 108 -15.88 -8.36 43.13
N THR A 109 -15.58 -8.12 44.41
CA THR A 109 -16.05 -8.90 45.56
C THR A 109 -17.45 -8.56 46.06
N ARG A 110 -18.14 -7.52 45.55
CA ARG A 110 -19.43 -7.06 46.11
C ARG A 110 -20.70 -7.57 45.42
N SER A 111 -20.70 -7.88 44.12
CA SER A 111 -21.95 -8.28 43.41
C SER A 111 -21.72 -9.01 42.07
N VAL A 112 -22.56 -10.01 41.79
CA VAL A 112 -22.64 -10.69 40.48
C VAL A 112 -22.95 -9.71 39.35
N ASN A 113 -23.79 -8.71 39.61
CA ASN A 113 -24.17 -7.71 38.61
C ASN A 113 -22.97 -6.86 38.16
N ASP A 114 -22.05 -6.53 39.06
CA ASP A 114 -20.86 -5.74 38.72
C ASP A 114 -19.86 -6.57 37.90
N SER A 115 -19.70 -7.86 38.25
CA SER A 115 -18.92 -8.81 37.44
C SER A 115 -19.47 -8.93 36.02
N LEU A 116 -20.80 -9.09 35.88
CA LEU A 116 -21.46 -9.15 34.58
C LEU A 116 -21.33 -7.84 33.81
N THR A 117 -21.41 -6.68 34.47
CA THR A 117 -21.23 -5.38 33.80
C THR A 117 -19.82 -5.22 33.25
N ILE A 118 -18.80 -5.61 34.02
CA ILE A 118 -17.40 -5.60 33.56
C ILE A 118 -17.23 -6.48 32.33
N ILE A 119 -17.80 -7.69 32.36
CA ILE A 119 -17.75 -8.63 31.22
C ILE A 119 -18.47 -8.01 30.01
N SER A 120 -19.67 -7.47 30.17
CA SER A 120 -20.43 -6.85 29.08
C SER A 120 -19.70 -5.66 28.47
N ALA A 121 -19.08 -4.80 29.28
CA ALA A 121 -18.26 -3.69 28.80
C ALA A 121 -17.07 -4.18 27.96
N GLY A 122 -16.39 -5.23 28.42
CA GLY A 122 -15.31 -5.88 27.67
C GLY A 122 -15.79 -6.45 26.34
N VAL A 123 -16.90 -7.20 26.36
CA VAL A 123 -17.47 -7.84 25.16
C VAL A 123 -17.89 -6.80 24.12
N VAL A 124 -18.61 -5.76 24.53
CA VAL A 124 -19.07 -4.70 23.62
C VAL A 124 -17.91 -3.95 22.98
N GLY A 125 -16.91 -3.52 23.77
CA GLY A 125 -15.75 -2.81 23.23
C GLY A 125 -14.89 -3.70 22.30
N ALA A 126 -14.64 -4.95 22.69
CA ALA A 126 -13.85 -5.87 21.88
C ALA A 126 -14.54 -6.25 20.56
N LEU A 127 -15.84 -6.52 20.59
CA LEU A 127 -16.60 -6.80 19.36
C LEU A 127 -16.79 -5.56 18.48
N ALA A 128 -16.92 -4.36 19.06
CA ALA A 128 -16.98 -3.13 18.27
C ALA A 128 -15.68 -2.94 17.46
N TYR A 129 -14.53 -3.24 18.05
CA TYR A 129 -13.26 -3.25 17.31
C TYR A 129 -13.15 -4.41 16.32
N THR A 130 -13.79 -5.55 16.63
CA THR A 130 -13.81 -6.71 15.71
C THR A 130 -14.37 -6.32 14.34
N PHE A 131 -15.43 -5.48 14.36
CA PHE A 131 -16.15 -5.03 13.17
C PHE A 131 -15.82 -3.59 12.76
N SER A 132 -14.70 -3.01 13.22
CA SER A 132 -14.27 -1.69 12.74
C SER A 132 -13.59 -1.83 11.37
N ASP A 133 -14.10 -1.10 10.38
CA ASP A 133 -13.72 -1.13 8.96
C ASP A 133 -12.21 -1.32 8.72
N THR A 134 -11.39 -0.37 9.15
CA THR A 134 -9.94 -0.40 8.87
C THR A 134 -9.22 -1.61 9.49
N PHE A 135 -9.63 -2.03 10.70
CA PHE A 135 -9.02 -3.18 11.36
C PHE A 135 -9.44 -4.51 10.71
N TRP A 136 -10.71 -4.64 10.33
CA TRP A 136 -11.23 -5.84 9.68
C TRP A 136 -10.60 -6.01 8.29
N PHE A 137 -10.43 -4.94 7.52
CA PHE A 137 -9.72 -4.98 6.23
C PHE A 137 -8.32 -5.60 6.36
N SER A 138 -7.57 -5.23 7.40
CA SER A 138 -6.21 -5.75 7.64
C SER A 138 -6.20 -7.15 8.26
N ALA A 139 -7.32 -7.63 8.80
CA ALA A 139 -7.42 -8.92 9.48
C ALA A 139 -7.56 -10.12 8.52
N VAL A 140 -7.86 -9.85 7.25
CA VAL A 140 -8.24 -10.85 6.24
C VAL A 140 -7.18 -11.05 5.13
N GLU A 141 -6.02 -10.40 5.23
CA GLU A 141 -4.92 -10.42 4.25
C GLU A 141 -3.53 -10.57 4.92
N ALA A 142 -2.54 -11.09 4.19
CA ALA A 142 -1.18 -11.34 4.67
C ALA A 142 -0.32 -10.06 4.76
N GLU A 143 -0.71 -9.16 5.66
CA GLU A 143 -0.03 -7.88 5.89
C GLU A 143 0.56 -7.79 7.32
N VAL A 144 1.60 -6.96 7.50
CA VAL A 144 2.31 -6.81 8.80
C VAL A 144 1.44 -6.23 9.93
N TYR A 145 0.32 -5.57 9.59
CA TYR A 145 -0.49 -4.81 10.55
C TYR A 145 -1.27 -5.70 11.53
N SER A 146 -1.66 -6.92 11.14
CA SER A 146 -2.37 -7.86 12.00
C SER A 146 -1.52 -8.23 13.23
N LEU A 147 -0.29 -8.68 12.99
CA LEU A 147 0.68 -9.04 14.01
C LEU A 147 1.17 -7.83 14.81
N SER A 148 1.40 -6.69 14.15
CA SER A 148 1.79 -5.44 14.79
C SER A 148 0.75 -4.93 15.80
N THR A 149 -0.54 -5.02 15.45
CA THR A 149 -1.63 -4.61 16.33
C THR A 149 -1.75 -5.56 17.52
N MET A 150 -1.56 -6.87 17.31
CA MET A 150 -1.53 -7.84 18.40
C MET A 150 -0.43 -7.51 19.41
N PHE A 151 0.78 -7.17 18.95
CA PHE A 151 1.89 -6.83 19.85
C PHE A 151 1.60 -5.56 20.64
N THR A 152 0.99 -4.56 19.99
CA THR A 152 0.54 -3.33 20.66
C THR A 152 -0.48 -3.66 21.77
N ALA A 153 -1.45 -4.53 21.49
CA ALA A 153 -2.46 -4.97 22.46
C ALA A 153 -1.83 -5.77 23.62
N VAL A 154 -0.88 -6.66 23.33
CA VAL A 154 -0.13 -7.43 24.34
C VAL A 154 0.69 -6.52 25.25
N VAL A 155 1.42 -5.56 24.69
CA VAL A 155 2.22 -4.58 25.48
C VAL A 155 1.31 -3.77 26.40
N PHE A 156 0.21 -3.26 25.86
CA PHE A 156 -0.71 -2.45 26.64
C PHE A 156 -1.45 -3.27 27.72
N TRP A 157 -1.85 -4.50 27.42
CA TRP A 157 -2.39 -5.42 28.43
C TRP A 157 -1.36 -5.77 29.51
N ALA A 158 -0.11 -6.05 29.11
CA ALA A 158 0.95 -6.48 30.01
C ALA A 158 1.31 -5.41 31.06
N ILE A 159 1.20 -4.11 30.73
CA ILE A 159 1.48 -3.06 31.72
C ILE A 159 0.40 -3.01 32.81
N PHE A 160 -0.86 -3.31 32.51
CA PHE A 160 -1.90 -3.46 33.54
C PHE A 160 -1.71 -4.75 34.37
N LYS A 161 -1.13 -5.81 33.78
CA LYS A 161 -0.71 -7.01 34.54
C LYS A 161 0.44 -6.73 35.48
N TRP A 162 1.40 -5.90 35.06
CA TRP A 162 2.45 -5.38 35.93
C TRP A 162 1.85 -4.54 37.06
N GLU A 163 0.96 -3.60 36.75
CA GLU A 163 0.36 -2.69 37.72
C GLU A 163 -0.41 -3.45 38.82
N SER A 164 -1.09 -4.54 38.44
CA SER A 164 -1.89 -5.36 39.36
C SER A 164 -1.03 -6.18 40.32
N ASN A 165 0.13 -6.69 39.88
CA ASN A 165 0.95 -7.64 40.64
C ASN A 165 2.27 -7.05 41.16
N GLN A 166 2.72 -5.91 40.62
CA GLN A 166 4.03 -5.31 40.81
C GLN A 166 5.21 -6.28 40.61
N ASN A 167 5.11 -7.14 39.59
CA ASN A 167 6.17 -8.08 39.23
C ASN A 167 6.85 -7.64 37.93
N ASP A 168 8.13 -7.26 38.02
CA ASP A 168 8.88 -6.64 36.92
C ASP A 168 9.17 -7.57 35.74
N ARG A 169 8.90 -8.88 35.87
CA ARG A 169 8.92 -9.80 34.71
C ARG A 169 8.04 -9.28 33.56
N TRP A 170 6.97 -8.56 33.89
CA TRP A 170 6.08 -7.94 32.90
C TRP A 170 6.73 -6.74 32.20
N ILE A 171 7.59 -5.98 32.88
CA ILE A 171 8.37 -4.90 32.25
C ILE A 171 9.40 -5.52 31.28
N VAL A 172 10.09 -6.58 31.72
CA VAL A 172 11.03 -7.30 30.85
C VAL A 172 10.31 -7.93 29.65
N PHE A 173 9.13 -8.51 29.87
CA PHE A 173 8.29 -9.03 28.79
C PHE A 173 7.85 -7.93 27.81
N ILE A 174 7.42 -6.76 28.30
CA ILE A 174 7.12 -5.61 27.44
C ILE A 174 8.35 -5.21 26.60
N ALA A 175 9.52 -5.15 27.22
CA ALA A 175 10.77 -4.82 26.52
C ALA A 175 11.07 -5.84 25.41
N PHE A 176 10.86 -7.13 25.67
CA PHE A 176 11.01 -8.19 24.68
C PHE A 176 10.03 -8.06 23.50
N ILE A 177 8.75 -7.84 23.78
CA ILE A 177 7.72 -7.69 22.73
C ILE A 177 7.98 -6.42 21.91
N VAL A 178 8.41 -5.31 22.55
CA VAL A 178 8.84 -4.11 21.82
C VAL A 178 10.04 -4.42 20.93
N GLY A 179 11.04 -5.16 21.42
CA GLY A 179 12.17 -5.60 20.58
C GLY A 179 11.75 -6.44 19.37
N LEU A 180 10.86 -7.43 19.57
CA LEU A 180 10.34 -8.26 18.48
C LEU A 180 9.50 -7.46 17.49
N SER A 181 8.74 -6.47 17.96
CA SER A 181 7.89 -5.62 17.11
C SER A 181 8.68 -4.87 16.04
N ILE A 182 9.96 -4.53 16.29
CA ILE A 182 10.83 -3.89 15.31
C ILE A 182 11.05 -4.79 14.08
N GLY A 183 11.09 -6.11 14.26
CA GLY A 183 11.16 -7.11 13.18
C GLY A 183 9.85 -7.33 12.43
N ILE A 184 8.79 -6.57 12.75
CA ILE A 184 7.46 -6.63 12.12
C ILE A 184 7.10 -5.23 11.61
N HIS A 185 6.81 -4.31 12.53
CA HIS A 185 6.42 -2.93 12.26
C HIS A 185 6.56 -2.06 13.52
N LEU A 186 6.84 -0.77 13.35
CA LEU A 186 7.18 0.17 14.44
C LEU A 186 5.98 0.67 15.28
N LEU A 187 4.74 0.22 15.02
CA LEU A 187 3.54 0.78 15.68
C LEU A 187 3.52 0.52 17.18
N SER A 188 4.04 -0.63 17.63
CA SER A 188 4.05 -0.97 19.06
C SER A 188 4.87 0.02 19.90
N LEU A 189 5.85 0.72 19.32
CA LEU A 189 6.64 1.74 20.02
C LEU A 189 5.78 2.93 20.46
N LEU A 190 4.67 3.18 19.77
CA LEU A 190 3.74 4.28 20.10
C LEU A 190 2.93 4.02 21.37
N SER A 191 2.97 2.80 21.91
CA SER A 191 2.38 2.48 23.22
C SER A 191 3.25 2.89 24.41
N ILE A 192 4.54 3.18 24.20
CA ILE A 192 5.51 3.51 25.27
C ILE A 192 5.01 4.66 26.17
N PRO A 193 4.47 5.79 25.65
CA PRO A 193 3.94 6.86 26.50
C PRO A 193 2.84 6.40 27.45
N ALA A 194 1.92 5.56 26.98
CA ALA A 194 0.85 5.02 27.81
C ALA A 194 1.40 4.05 28.87
N VAL A 195 2.36 3.19 28.51
CA VAL A 195 3.06 2.28 29.42
C VAL A 195 3.77 3.03 30.55
N VAL A 196 4.52 4.08 30.20
CA VAL A 196 5.24 4.92 31.18
C VAL A 196 4.27 5.63 32.12
N LEU A 197 3.12 6.09 31.62
CA LEU A 197 2.11 6.71 32.49
C LEU A 197 1.48 5.73 33.48
N VAL A 198 1.19 4.49 33.08
CA VAL A 198 0.72 3.45 34.02
C VAL A 198 1.78 3.19 35.09
N TYR A 199 3.06 3.09 34.70
CA TYR A 199 4.17 2.94 35.64
C TYR A 199 4.24 4.11 36.64
N TYR A 200 4.22 5.34 36.12
CA TYR A 200 4.27 6.56 36.92
C TYR A 200 3.10 6.66 37.90
N PHE A 201 1.86 6.47 37.43
CA PHE A 201 0.68 6.56 38.30
C PHE A 201 0.65 5.50 39.38
N LYS A 202 1.27 4.34 39.14
CA LYS A 202 1.38 3.27 40.13
C LYS A 202 2.46 3.55 41.18
N LYS A 203 3.61 4.10 40.77
CA LYS A 203 4.75 4.35 41.67
C LYS A 203 4.70 5.70 42.36
N THR A 204 3.89 6.65 41.89
CA THR A 204 3.77 7.99 42.47
C THR A 204 2.44 8.16 43.21
N PRO A 205 2.43 8.22 44.55
CA PRO A 205 1.19 8.33 45.35
C PRO A 205 0.38 9.59 45.06
N LYS A 206 1.07 10.72 44.82
CA LYS A 206 0.47 12.03 44.52
C LYS A 206 0.92 12.55 43.15
N PRO A 207 0.33 12.08 42.04
CA PRO A 207 0.68 12.57 40.72
C PRO A 207 0.39 14.06 40.58
N SER A 208 1.34 14.82 40.04
CA SER A 208 1.17 16.23 39.68
C SER A 208 1.22 16.43 38.16
N PHE A 209 0.71 17.56 37.68
CA PHE A 209 0.80 17.93 36.27
C PHE A 209 2.24 17.95 35.75
N ILE A 210 3.16 18.57 36.52
CA ILE A 210 4.60 18.60 36.20
C ILE A 210 5.18 17.17 36.16
N GLY A 211 4.78 16.29 37.08
CA GLY A 211 5.24 14.91 37.08
C GLY A 211 4.72 14.11 35.88
N ILE A 212 3.50 14.37 35.41
CA ILE A 212 2.97 13.80 34.16
C ILE A 212 3.80 14.26 32.96
N LEU A 213 4.11 15.56 32.86
CA LEU A 213 4.97 16.10 31.79
C LEU A 213 6.37 15.47 31.82
N LYS A 214 6.97 15.30 33.00
CA LYS A 214 8.26 14.58 33.15
C LYS A 214 8.16 13.13 32.70
N ALA A 215 7.09 12.42 33.05
CA ALA A 215 6.87 11.04 32.62
C ALA A 215 6.73 10.93 31.10
N LEU A 216 5.97 11.82 30.46
CA LEU A 216 5.87 11.90 29.00
C LEU A 216 7.21 12.28 28.34
N GLY A 217 7.99 13.17 28.95
CA GLY A 217 9.36 13.47 28.51
C GLY A 217 10.27 12.25 28.54
N ILE A 218 10.22 11.45 29.62
CA ILE A 218 10.94 10.17 29.72
C ILE A 218 10.46 9.19 28.64
N ALA A 219 9.15 9.10 28.40
CA ALA A 219 8.62 8.27 27.33
C ALA A 219 9.14 8.69 25.95
N GLY A 220 9.21 10.00 25.69
CA GLY A 220 9.83 10.55 24.48
C GLY A 220 11.31 10.16 24.35
N LEU A 221 12.07 10.25 25.44
CA LEU A 221 13.48 9.82 25.46
C LEU A 221 13.63 8.31 25.22
N LEU A 222 12.77 7.48 25.80
CA LEU A 222 12.76 6.03 25.55
C LEU A 222 12.40 5.71 24.10
N TRP A 223 11.41 6.41 23.55
CA TRP A 223 11.03 6.27 22.14
C TRP A 223 12.20 6.67 21.22
N VAL A 224 12.86 7.80 21.47
CA VAL A 224 14.07 8.23 20.72
C VAL A 224 15.20 7.22 20.86
N ALA A 225 15.42 6.68 22.07
CA ALA A 225 16.43 5.66 22.30
C ALA A 225 16.14 4.39 21.47
N VAL A 226 14.92 3.87 21.47
CA VAL A 226 14.59 2.70 20.63
C VAL A 226 14.67 3.06 19.15
N GLN A 227 13.98 4.13 18.72
CA GLN A 227 13.83 4.50 17.31
C GLN A 227 15.16 4.85 16.64
N PHE A 228 16.01 5.65 17.29
CA PHE A 228 17.25 6.13 16.68
C PHE A 228 18.47 5.38 17.20
N VAL A 229 18.56 5.13 18.51
CA VAL A 229 19.77 4.48 19.06
C VAL A 229 19.78 2.98 18.74
N ILE A 230 18.69 2.25 19.00
CA ILE A 230 18.65 0.80 18.77
C ILE A 230 18.48 0.44 17.30
N ILE A 231 17.54 1.08 16.58
CA ILE A 231 17.26 0.65 15.19
C ILE A 231 18.32 1.18 14.22
N GLN A 232 18.74 2.43 14.37
CA GLN A 232 19.64 3.08 13.40
C GLN A 232 21.10 3.09 13.88
N TYR A 233 21.39 3.70 15.02
CA TYR A 233 22.77 3.92 15.44
C TYR A 233 23.49 2.66 15.89
N PHE A 234 22.82 1.70 16.51
CA PHE A 234 23.42 0.39 16.82
C PHE A 234 23.99 -0.26 15.55
N VAL A 235 23.22 -0.27 14.46
CA VAL A 235 23.65 -0.84 13.18
C VAL A 235 24.70 0.04 12.51
N LEU A 236 24.57 1.37 12.62
CA LEU A 236 25.60 2.31 12.14
C LEU A 236 26.94 2.11 12.88
N PHE A 237 26.94 1.91 14.20
CA PHE A 237 28.15 1.65 14.97
C PHE A 237 28.77 0.32 14.58
N ALA A 238 27.96 -0.73 14.42
CA ALA A 238 28.44 -2.00 13.87
C ALA A 238 29.07 -1.81 12.48
N ALA A 239 28.43 -1.03 11.61
CA ALA A 239 28.92 -0.74 10.27
C ALA A 239 30.23 0.08 10.28
N ARG A 240 30.33 1.12 11.13
CA ARG A 240 31.55 1.94 11.26
C ARG A 240 32.71 1.15 11.85
N MET A 241 32.44 0.29 12.84
CA MET A 241 33.44 -0.63 13.39
C MET A 241 33.91 -1.61 12.31
N ASP A 242 33.00 -2.12 11.49
CA ASP A 242 33.36 -2.97 10.36
C ASP A 242 34.22 -2.26 9.32
N ILE A 243 33.87 -1.03 8.94
CA ILE A 243 34.68 -0.21 8.04
C ILE A 243 36.08 0.02 8.62
N PHE A 244 36.21 0.32 9.92
CA PHE A 244 37.52 0.50 10.57
C PHE A 244 38.36 -0.78 10.53
N PHE A 245 37.77 -1.93 10.88
CA PHE A 245 38.49 -3.21 10.91
C PHE A 245 38.94 -3.63 9.50
N VAL A 246 38.08 -3.45 8.50
CA VAL A 246 38.38 -3.83 7.12
C VAL A 246 39.37 -2.85 6.49
N ASN A 247 39.06 -1.55 6.49
CA ASN A 247 39.85 -0.58 5.74
C ASN A 247 41.16 -0.19 6.44
N THR A 248 41.20 -0.20 7.77
CA THR A 248 42.38 0.23 8.54
C THR A 248 43.20 -0.94 9.07
N LEU A 249 42.55 -2.00 9.59
CA LEU A 249 43.27 -3.15 10.17
C LEU A 249 43.50 -4.30 9.17
N GLY A 250 42.91 -4.24 7.97
CA GLY A 250 43.10 -5.24 6.92
C GLY A 250 42.38 -6.58 7.18
N PHE A 251 41.35 -6.59 8.04
CA PHE A 251 40.56 -7.79 8.31
C PHE A 251 39.44 -7.99 7.28
N THR A 252 38.83 -9.18 7.31
CA THR A 252 37.72 -9.53 6.41
C THR A 252 36.43 -8.79 6.78
N PHE A 253 35.54 -8.61 5.81
CA PHE A 253 34.20 -8.05 6.02
C PHE A 253 33.43 -8.77 7.15
N GLY A 254 32.71 -8.00 7.96
CA GLY A 254 31.95 -8.50 9.11
C GLY A 254 32.75 -8.62 10.41
N SER A 255 34.09 -8.62 10.37
CA SER A 255 34.94 -8.78 11.56
C SER A 255 34.73 -7.68 12.60
N GLY A 256 34.64 -6.42 12.19
CA GLY A 256 34.43 -5.30 13.11
C GLY A 256 33.00 -5.25 13.66
N ALA A 257 32.02 -5.67 12.86
CA ALA A 257 30.64 -5.82 13.34
C ALA A 257 30.53 -6.92 14.40
N ILE A 258 31.16 -8.08 14.19
CA ILE A 258 31.20 -9.19 15.17
C ILE A 258 31.92 -8.75 16.45
N PHE A 259 33.06 -8.07 16.32
CA PHE A 259 33.79 -7.52 17.47
C PHE A 259 32.91 -6.55 18.27
N PHE A 260 32.22 -5.62 17.60
CA PHE A 260 31.31 -4.69 18.24
C PHE A 260 30.21 -5.42 19.02
N LEU A 261 29.57 -6.43 18.43
CA LEU A 261 28.53 -7.23 19.08
C LEU A 261 29.06 -7.98 20.30
N ALA A 262 30.25 -8.59 20.20
CA ALA A 262 30.88 -9.31 21.31
C ALA A 262 31.28 -8.35 22.45
N ALA A 263 31.88 -7.21 22.12
CA ALA A 263 32.28 -6.19 23.09
C ALA A 263 31.06 -5.58 23.79
N LEU A 264 29.99 -5.28 23.05
CA LEU A 264 28.75 -4.77 23.62
C LEU A 264 28.07 -5.80 24.52
N SER A 265 27.99 -7.07 24.08
CA SER A 265 27.40 -8.15 24.87
C SER A 265 28.19 -8.39 26.16
N GLY A 266 29.52 -8.42 26.08
CA GLY A 266 30.41 -8.51 27.25
C GLY A 266 30.24 -7.32 28.20
N SER A 267 30.11 -6.11 27.66
CA SER A 267 29.89 -4.89 28.44
C SER A 267 28.54 -4.91 29.17
N ILE A 268 27.47 -5.33 28.50
CA ILE A 268 26.14 -5.48 29.11
C ILE A 268 26.17 -6.57 30.19
N ALA A 269 26.78 -7.73 29.92
CA ALA A 269 26.91 -8.81 30.89
C ALA A 269 27.69 -8.38 32.14
N TYR A 270 28.81 -7.69 31.96
CA TYR A 270 29.57 -7.11 33.06
C TYR A 270 28.76 -6.05 33.82
N ALA A 271 28.05 -5.17 33.13
CA ALA A 271 27.20 -4.15 33.76
C ALA A 271 26.04 -4.77 34.56
N ILE A 272 25.46 -5.87 34.07
CA ILE A 272 24.46 -6.65 34.80
C ILE A 272 25.09 -7.25 36.06
N TYR A 273 26.23 -7.94 35.94
CA TYR A 273 26.96 -8.47 37.08
C TYR A 273 27.30 -7.38 38.12
N TYR A 274 27.82 -6.24 37.67
CA TYR A 274 28.13 -5.09 38.51
C TYR A 274 26.88 -4.54 39.21
N SER A 275 25.77 -4.42 38.49
CA SER A 275 24.50 -3.91 39.05
C SER A 275 23.96 -4.83 40.17
N ILE A 276 24.13 -6.15 40.03
CA ILE A 276 23.79 -7.13 41.07
C ILE A 276 24.73 -6.96 42.26
N LYS A 277 26.05 -6.99 42.03
CA LYS A 277 27.06 -6.87 43.09
C LYS A 277 26.95 -5.58 43.91
N ARG A 278 26.52 -4.48 43.28
CA ARG A 278 26.36 -3.16 43.92
C ARG A 278 24.90 -2.85 44.34
N ASN A 279 23.99 -3.81 44.26
CA ASN A 279 22.57 -3.65 44.60
C ASN A 279 21.88 -2.46 43.88
N LYS A 280 22.24 -2.23 42.60
CA LYS A 280 21.67 -1.15 41.77
C LYS A 280 20.46 -1.67 40.98
N TYR A 281 19.32 -1.77 41.65
CA TYR A 281 18.09 -2.35 41.08
C TYR A 281 17.64 -1.72 39.74
N TYR A 282 17.50 -0.39 39.64
CA TYR A 282 17.01 0.24 38.41
C TYR A 282 17.98 0.08 37.23
N LEU A 283 19.30 0.07 37.51
CA LEU A 283 20.31 -0.22 36.50
C LEU A 283 20.19 -1.66 36.01
N ASN A 284 20.03 -2.61 36.95
CA ASN A 284 19.85 -4.02 36.62
C ASN A 284 18.62 -4.25 35.74
N LEU A 285 17.45 -3.75 36.15
CA LEU A 285 16.22 -3.87 35.39
C LEU A 285 16.35 -3.22 34.00
N GLY A 286 16.93 -2.03 33.92
CA GLY A 286 17.16 -1.34 32.65
C GLY A 286 18.06 -2.14 31.69
N LEU A 287 19.14 -2.74 32.19
CA LEU A 287 20.06 -3.56 31.39
C LEU A 287 19.43 -4.88 30.94
N ILE A 288 18.60 -5.51 31.79
CA ILE A 288 17.84 -6.70 31.40
C ILE A 288 16.84 -6.34 30.31
N CYS A 289 16.06 -5.25 30.49
CA CYS A 289 15.15 -4.77 29.44
C CYS A 289 15.87 -4.48 28.12
N LEU A 290 17.03 -3.79 28.16
CA LEU A 290 17.86 -3.55 26.99
C LEU A 290 18.28 -4.86 26.31
N SER A 291 18.71 -5.85 27.09
CA SER A 291 19.10 -7.17 26.57
C SER A 291 17.96 -7.86 25.83
N PHE A 292 16.73 -7.78 26.36
CA PHE A 292 15.55 -8.36 25.73
C PHE A 292 15.06 -7.57 24.52
N VAL A 293 15.22 -6.24 24.49
CA VAL A 293 14.97 -5.43 23.28
C VAL A 293 15.94 -5.85 22.17
N LEU A 294 17.23 -5.96 22.48
CA LEU A 294 18.25 -6.39 21.52
C LEU A 294 18.03 -7.84 21.05
N LEU A 295 17.58 -8.73 21.96
CA LEU A 295 17.21 -10.09 21.61
C LEU A 295 16.04 -10.13 20.62
N GLY A 296 15.00 -9.31 20.82
CA GLY A 296 13.91 -9.21 19.84
C GLY A 296 14.36 -8.61 18.51
N PHE A 297 15.20 -7.57 18.55
CA PHE A 297 15.77 -6.93 17.37
C PHE A 297 16.69 -7.86 16.55
N SER A 298 17.25 -8.90 17.18
CA SER A 298 18.10 -9.90 16.51
C SER A 298 17.42 -10.66 15.36
N SER A 299 16.09 -10.60 15.24
CA SER A 299 15.36 -11.12 14.07
C SER A 299 15.90 -10.57 12.72
N TYR A 300 16.50 -9.37 12.70
CA TYR A 300 17.14 -8.80 11.51
C TYR A 300 18.39 -9.53 11.02
N PHE A 301 18.99 -10.42 11.81
CA PHE A 301 20.04 -11.31 11.29
C PHE A 301 19.53 -12.15 10.12
N MET A 302 18.24 -12.48 10.09
CA MET A 302 17.62 -13.19 8.96
C MET A 302 17.87 -12.44 7.64
N ILE A 303 17.69 -11.12 7.62
CA ILE A 303 17.87 -10.30 6.42
C ILE A 303 19.31 -10.37 5.89
N ILE A 304 20.32 -10.17 6.74
CA ILE A 304 21.73 -10.23 6.32
C ILE A 304 22.10 -11.64 5.83
N ILE A 305 21.69 -12.68 6.57
CA ILE A 305 21.99 -14.07 6.24
C ILE A 305 21.39 -14.43 4.89
N ARG A 306 20.12 -14.08 4.67
CA ARG A 306 19.43 -14.38 3.41
C ARG A 306 19.95 -13.52 2.27
N ALA A 307 20.27 -12.25 2.46
CA ALA A 307 20.90 -11.42 1.43
C ALA A 307 22.26 -12.00 0.96
N ASN A 308 23.06 -12.59 1.86
CA ASN A 308 24.29 -13.29 1.48
C ASN A 308 24.04 -14.58 0.69
N ALA A 309 22.92 -15.27 0.93
CA ALA A 309 22.53 -16.47 0.19
C ALA A 309 22.01 -16.18 -1.23
N LYS A 310 21.85 -14.91 -1.61
CA LYS A 310 21.40 -14.43 -2.93
C LYS A 310 20.10 -15.11 -3.42
N PRO A 311 18.99 -15.04 -2.66
CA PRO A 311 17.69 -15.51 -3.12
C PRO A 311 17.23 -14.76 -4.37
N SER A 312 16.20 -15.28 -5.06
CA SER A 312 15.64 -14.67 -6.28
C SER A 312 15.02 -13.29 -6.00
N LEU A 313 14.36 -13.10 -4.86
CA LEU A 313 13.98 -11.78 -4.35
C LEU A 313 15.01 -11.33 -3.29
N ASN A 314 15.84 -10.35 -3.66
CA ASN A 314 16.88 -9.82 -2.78
C ASN A 314 16.99 -8.29 -2.91
N LEU A 315 15.92 -7.60 -2.53
CA LEU A 315 15.81 -6.15 -2.78
C LEU A 315 16.85 -5.37 -1.98
N SER A 316 17.58 -4.50 -2.69
CA SER A 316 18.71 -3.69 -2.20
C SER A 316 19.87 -4.46 -1.56
N ASN A 317 19.88 -5.79 -1.63
CA ASN A 317 20.97 -6.67 -1.21
C ASN A 317 21.68 -6.25 0.10
N PRO A 318 20.98 -6.23 1.26
CA PRO A 318 21.55 -5.84 2.55
C PRO A 318 22.47 -6.91 3.16
N ASP A 319 23.57 -7.27 2.46
CA ASP A 319 24.45 -8.40 2.78
C ASP A 319 25.59 -8.09 3.78
N ASN A 320 25.65 -6.86 4.29
CA ASN A 320 26.64 -6.42 5.28
C ASN A 320 26.06 -5.33 6.20
N ALA A 321 26.76 -5.03 7.31
CA ALA A 321 26.27 -4.10 8.33
C ALA A 321 25.97 -2.69 7.78
N TYR A 322 26.77 -2.17 6.84
CA TYR A 322 26.54 -0.86 6.24
C TYR A 322 25.31 -0.85 5.33
N SER A 323 25.19 -1.85 4.46
CA SER A 323 24.00 -2.01 3.62
C SER A 323 22.72 -2.26 4.44
N LEU A 324 22.80 -2.98 5.57
CA LEU A 324 21.68 -3.15 6.51
C LEU A 324 21.29 -1.81 7.16
N TYR A 325 22.27 -0.97 7.54
CA TYR A 325 21.98 0.36 8.05
C TYR A 325 21.19 1.20 7.04
N ASN A 326 21.61 1.20 5.77
CA ASN A 326 20.90 1.91 4.69
C ASN A 326 19.50 1.32 4.44
N TYR A 327 19.38 -0.01 4.51
CA TYR A 327 18.13 -0.73 4.36
C TYR A 327 17.11 -0.39 5.47
N LEU A 328 17.53 -0.42 6.74
CA LEU A 328 16.71 -0.01 7.90
C LEU A 328 16.40 1.48 7.91
N GLY A 329 17.38 2.30 7.51
CA GLY A 329 17.28 3.75 7.45
C GLY A 329 16.46 4.28 6.26
N ARG A 330 16.08 3.41 5.31
CA ARG A 330 15.34 3.77 4.09
C ARG A 330 16.02 4.91 3.33
N THR A 331 17.36 4.89 3.25
CA THR A 331 18.16 5.99 2.68
C THR A 331 17.92 6.22 1.19
N ASN A 332 17.31 5.25 0.51
CA ASN A 332 16.91 5.36 -0.90
C ASN A 332 15.63 6.21 -1.09
N TYR A 333 14.89 6.50 -0.02
CA TYR A 333 13.71 7.37 -0.05
C TYR A 333 14.08 8.80 0.33
N GLY A 334 13.36 9.77 -0.23
CA GLY A 334 13.52 11.19 0.12
C GLY A 334 13.18 11.47 1.60
N GLN A 335 13.76 12.53 2.16
CA GLN A 335 13.46 12.97 3.52
C GLN A 335 12.22 13.88 3.56
N THR A 336 11.33 13.61 4.50
CA THR A 336 10.20 14.48 4.81
C THR A 336 10.56 15.44 5.95
N PRO A 337 10.43 16.77 5.78
CA PRO A 337 10.75 17.71 6.85
C PRO A 337 9.68 17.65 7.96
N LEU A 338 10.09 17.56 9.23
CA LEU A 338 9.15 17.45 10.37
C LEU A 338 9.07 18.73 11.20
N LEU A 339 10.22 19.24 11.65
CA LEU A 339 10.31 20.41 12.53
C LEU A 339 10.64 21.69 11.78
N TYR A 340 11.46 21.61 10.73
CA TYR A 340 11.88 22.75 9.93
C TYR A 340 12.23 22.27 8.52
N GLY A 341 11.81 23.02 7.51
CA GLY A 341 12.06 22.69 6.10
C GLY A 341 11.26 23.56 5.15
N GLN A 342 11.31 23.19 3.88
CA GLN A 342 10.88 24.02 2.76
C GLN A 342 9.36 24.15 2.61
N THR A 343 8.92 25.19 1.89
CA THR A 343 7.56 25.26 1.30
C THR A 343 7.55 24.66 -0.11
N PHE A 344 6.36 24.37 -0.64
CA PHE A 344 6.18 23.74 -1.96
C PHE A 344 6.70 24.60 -3.12
N ASP A 345 6.79 25.92 -2.93
CA ASP A 345 7.24 26.90 -3.90
C ASP A 345 8.71 27.32 -3.70
N ALA A 346 9.41 26.69 -2.76
CA ALA A 346 10.79 26.98 -2.46
C ALA A 346 11.73 26.54 -3.60
N GLN A 347 12.72 27.37 -3.89
CA GLN A 347 13.78 27.09 -4.83
C GLN A 347 15.02 26.57 -4.09
N ARG A 348 15.69 25.60 -4.71
CA ARG A 348 16.94 25.06 -4.17
C ARG A 348 18.05 26.08 -4.36
N THR A 349 18.63 26.56 -3.26
CA THR A 349 19.74 27.54 -3.27
C THR A 349 21.10 26.90 -3.16
N GLY A 350 21.18 25.67 -2.65
CA GLY A 350 22.44 25.00 -2.42
C GLY A 350 22.29 23.56 -1.96
N VAL A 351 23.43 22.98 -1.62
CA VAL A 351 23.54 21.61 -1.13
C VAL A 351 24.63 21.56 -0.07
N LYS A 352 24.32 20.90 1.06
CA LYS A 352 25.27 20.68 2.15
C LYS A 352 25.69 19.22 2.21
N GLU A 353 27.00 18.98 2.22
CA GLU A 353 27.55 17.65 2.51
C GLU A 353 27.34 17.31 4.00
N THR A 354 26.79 16.13 4.28
CA THR A 354 26.45 15.66 5.63
C THR A 354 27.20 14.38 6.03
N GLY A 355 27.89 13.74 5.09
CA GLY A 355 28.66 12.53 5.36
C GLY A 355 29.22 11.89 4.10
N THR A 356 29.93 10.78 4.29
CA THR A 356 30.45 9.95 3.18
C THR A 356 29.62 8.69 3.09
N GLU A 357 29.22 8.34 1.87
CA GLU A 357 28.54 7.10 1.56
C GLU A 357 29.55 6.02 1.18
N TYR A 358 29.37 4.81 1.72
CA TYR A 358 30.23 3.67 1.47
C TYR A 358 29.51 2.57 0.70
N ARG A 359 30.28 1.75 -0.01
CA ARG A 359 29.81 0.49 -0.61
C ARG A 359 30.84 -0.60 -0.37
N ARG A 360 30.41 -1.86 -0.46
CA ARG A 360 31.30 -3.02 -0.39
C ARG A 360 32.04 -3.16 -1.73
N GLY A 361 33.36 -3.01 -1.71
CA GLY A 361 34.24 -3.33 -2.83
C GLY A 361 34.69 -4.79 -2.81
N LYS A 362 35.69 -5.14 -3.63
CA LYS A 362 36.23 -6.52 -3.70
C LYS A 362 36.92 -6.95 -2.40
N GLU A 363 37.77 -6.07 -1.87
CA GLU A 363 38.61 -6.37 -0.68
C GLU A 363 38.31 -5.45 0.50
N LYS A 364 37.81 -4.23 0.25
CA LYS A 364 37.56 -3.21 1.27
C LYS A 364 36.29 -2.41 0.98
N TYR A 365 35.85 -1.60 1.94
CA TYR A 365 34.79 -0.63 1.70
C TYR A 365 35.32 0.54 0.86
N GLU A 366 34.60 0.88 -0.20
CA GLU A 366 34.92 1.98 -1.13
C GLU A 366 33.98 3.16 -0.87
N VAL A 367 34.46 4.37 -1.13
CA VAL A 367 33.62 5.58 -1.11
C VAL A 367 32.73 5.55 -2.34
N ALA A 368 31.41 5.50 -2.12
CA ALA A 368 30.39 5.53 -3.16
C ALA A 368 29.93 6.96 -3.48
N GLY A 369 30.13 7.92 -2.57
CA GLY A 369 29.73 9.30 -2.79
C GLY A 369 29.64 10.11 -1.50
N LYS A 370 28.99 11.26 -1.60
CA LYS A 370 28.71 12.15 -0.47
C LYS A 370 27.22 12.16 -0.17
N LEU A 371 26.88 12.14 1.12
CA LEU A 371 25.51 12.34 1.56
C LEU A 371 25.18 13.82 1.48
N LEU A 372 24.24 14.18 0.61
CA LEU A 372 23.90 15.56 0.30
C LEU A 372 22.53 15.93 0.88
N LYS A 373 22.44 17.12 1.48
CA LYS A 373 21.19 17.71 1.97
C LYS A 373 20.90 19.00 1.21
N ALA A 374 19.75 19.08 0.54
CA ALA A 374 19.35 20.29 -0.18
C ALA A 374 19.09 21.45 0.79
N GLU A 375 19.50 22.66 0.38
CA GLU A 375 19.19 23.93 1.03
C GLU A 375 18.23 24.72 0.14
N TYR A 376 17.28 25.40 0.76
CA TYR A 376 16.17 26.09 0.10
C TYR A 376 16.08 27.55 0.55
N ASP A 377 15.62 28.44 -0.33
CA ASP A 377 15.41 29.87 -0.03
C ASP A 377 14.25 30.13 0.95
N LYS A 378 13.17 29.34 0.84
CA LYS A 378 11.95 29.48 1.64
C LYS A 378 11.78 28.27 2.54
N ASN A 379 11.76 28.52 3.85
CA ASN A 379 11.57 27.49 4.87
C ASN A 379 10.59 27.98 5.95
N LEU A 380 9.89 27.03 6.56
CA LEU A 380 9.00 27.26 7.68
C LEU A 380 9.35 26.34 8.86
N LEU A 381 9.03 26.80 10.07
CA LEU A 381 8.87 25.92 11.21
C LEU A 381 7.64 25.06 10.99
N PHE A 382 7.74 23.76 11.29
CA PHE A 382 6.65 22.79 11.17
C PHE A 382 6.00 22.79 9.77
N PRO A 383 6.76 22.53 8.69
CA PRO A 383 6.25 22.63 7.33
C PRO A 383 5.31 21.47 6.99
N ARG A 384 4.13 21.79 6.46
CA ARG A 384 3.02 20.88 6.12
C ARG A 384 2.66 20.97 4.63
N THR A 385 3.04 22.09 4.02
CA THR A 385 2.90 22.42 2.60
C THR A 385 4.26 22.41 1.89
N TYR A 386 5.03 21.33 2.06
CA TYR A 386 6.45 21.26 1.65
C TYR A 386 6.70 20.58 0.29
N SER A 387 5.75 19.81 -0.22
CA SER A 387 5.97 18.91 -1.35
C SER A 387 5.81 19.65 -2.68
N ASN A 388 6.82 19.60 -3.54
CA ASN A 388 6.83 20.25 -4.86
C ASN A 388 6.69 19.23 -6.01
N LYS A 389 6.23 18.01 -5.71
CA LYS A 389 6.09 16.93 -6.69
C LYS A 389 4.88 17.15 -7.60
N GLY A 390 5.05 17.05 -8.91
CA GLY A 390 3.94 17.02 -9.88
C GLY A 390 2.86 18.07 -9.59
N GLN A 391 1.63 17.61 -9.35
CA GLN A 391 0.46 18.46 -9.08
C GLN A 391 0.28 18.87 -7.61
N HIS A 392 1.22 18.55 -6.72
CA HIS A 392 1.09 18.88 -5.29
C HIS A 392 1.02 20.40 -5.02
N PRO A 393 1.84 21.26 -5.66
CA PRO A 393 1.69 22.70 -5.57
C PRO A 393 0.27 23.18 -5.90
N ASP A 394 -0.32 22.69 -6.98
CA ASP A 394 -1.65 23.08 -7.42
C ASP A 394 -2.72 22.62 -6.44
N PHE A 395 -2.57 21.40 -5.90
CA PHE A 395 -3.43 20.91 -4.83
C PHE A 395 -3.36 21.80 -3.58
N TYR A 396 -2.16 22.20 -3.15
CA TYR A 396 -2.01 23.11 -2.01
C TYR A 396 -2.68 24.45 -2.28
N ARG A 397 -2.48 25.04 -3.47
CA ARG A 397 -3.11 26.30 -3.86
C ARG A 397 -4.63 26.18 -3.86
N GLN A 398 -5.17 25.11 -4.43
CA GLN A 398 -6.61 24.87 -4.47
C GLN A 398 -7.21 24.66 -3.07
N TRP A 399 -6.58 23.82 -2.24
CA TRP A 399 -7.09 23.51 -0.90
C TRP A 399 -7.04 24.71 0.05
N LEU A 400 -5.98 25.52 -0.04
CA LEU A 400 -5.76 26.68 0.83
C LEU A 400 -6.26 28.00 0.21
N ASN A 401 -6.82 27.95 -0.99
CA ASN A 401 -7.26 29.11 -1.76
C ASN A 401 -6.14 30.17 -1.90
N LEU A 402 -4.96 29.73 -2.33
CA LEU A 402 -3.80 30.58 -2.60
C LEU A 402 -3.82 31.07 -4.04
N SER A 403 -3.32 32.28 -4.26
CA SER A 403 -3.08 32.82 -5.60
C SER A 403 -1.84 32.19 -6.25
N ASP A 404 -1.73 32.28 -7.57
CA ASP A 404 -0.53 31.83 -8.28
C ASP A 404 0.71 32.60 -7.80
N GLY A 405 1.78 31.86 -7.51
CA GLY A 405 3.03 32.40 -6.97
C GLY A 405 2.99 32.77 -5.47
N GLU A 406 1.86 32.62 -4.77
CA GLU A 406 1.76 32.91 -3.34
C GLU A 406 2.46 31.83 -2.50
N THR A 407 3.38 32.25 -1.64
CA THR A 407 4.00 31.39 -0.62
C THR A 407 3.05 31.24 0.57
N PRO A 408 2.80 30.00 1.07
CA PRO A 408 1.90 29.80 2.19
C PRO A 408 2.47 30.43 3.48
N SER A 409 1.66 31.25 4.14
CA SER A 409 1.94 31.75 5.49
C SER A 409 1.92 30.61 6.53
N PHE A 410 2.50 30.85 7.72
CA PHE A 410 2.44 29.88 8.82
C PHE A 410 0.99 29.52 9.22
N ALA A 411 0.05 30.46 9.12
CA ALA A 411 -1.35 30.23 9.40
C ALA A 411 -2.02 29.33 8.34
N GLN A 412 -1.75 29.55 7.05
CA GLN A 412 -2.23 28.67 5.96
C GLN A 412 -1.60 27.28 6.06
N ASN A 413 -0.31 27.19 6.40
CA ASN A 413 0.37 25.93 6.69
C ASN A 413 -0.31 25.15 7.84
N LEU A 414 -0.68 25.84 8.92
CA LEU A 414 -1.42 25.23 10.04
C LEU A 414 -2.86 24.86 9.63
N SER A 415 -3.49 25.66 8.77
CA SER A 415 -4.80 25.33 8.18
C SER A 415 -4.73 24.03 7.37
N PHE A 416 -3.67 23.81 6.59
CA PHE A 416 -3.48 22.54 5.88
C PHE A 416 -3.35 21.36 6.85
N PHE A 417 -2.57 21.54 7.92
CA PHE A 417 -2.45 20.51 8.96
C PHE A 417 -3.80 20.15 9.59
N THR A 418 -4.63 21.13 9.93
CA THR A 418 -5.90 20.86 10.61
C THR A 418 -7.00 20.37 9.66
N SER A 419 -7.09 20.92 8.45
CA SER A 419 -8.15 20.60 7.49
C SER A 419 -7.84 19.35 6.65
N TYR A 420 -6.64 19.25 6.08
CA TYR A 420 -6.24 18.10 5.26
C TYR A 420 -5.64 16.99 6.10
N GLN A 421 -4.52 17.21 6.79
CA GLN A 421 -3.81 16.12 7.47
C GLN A 421 -4.58 15.56 8.67
N MET A 422 -5.15 16.40 9.53
CA MET A 422 -6.00 15.92 10.63
C MET A 422 -7.43 15.66 10.18
N GLY A 423 -8.05 16.57 9.43
CA GLY A 423 -9.44 16.43 8.99
C GLY A 423 -9.63 15.30 7.98
N TYR A 424 -9.03 15.44 6.81
CA TYR A 424 -9.20 14.50 5.70
C TYR A 424 -8.44 13.18 5.89
N MET A 425 -7.18 13.21 6.31
CA MET A 425 -6.34 12.00 6.40
C MET A 425 -6.51 11.21 7.70
N TYR A 426 -7.14 11.78 8.75
CA TYR A 426 -7.35 11.08 10.03
C TYR A 426 -8.81 11.04 10.47
N TRP A 427 -9.45 12.19 10.71
CA TRP A 427 -10.80 12.23 11.29
C TRP A 427 -11.85 11.60 10.38
N ARG A 428 -11.68 11.69 9.06
CA ARG A 428 -12.51 10.99 8.08
C ARG A 428 -12.51 9.48 8.29
N TYR A 429 -11.34 8.86 8.38
CA TYR A 429 -11.19 7.42 8.64
C TYR A 429 -11.62 7.03 10.04
N PHE A 430 -11.34 7.86 11.05
CA PHE A 430 -11.90 7.66 12.38
C PHE A 430 -13.45 7.59 12.33
N LEU A 431 -14.09 8.46 11.54
CA LEU A 431 -15.53 8.47 11.37
C LEU A 431 -16.06 7.36 10.45
N TRP A 432 -15.27 6.84 9.49
CA TRP A 432 -15.63 5.61 8.77
C TRP A 432 -15.88 4.46 9.75
N ASN A 433 -15.02 4.33 10.76
CA ASN A 433 -15.09 3.24 11.72
C ASN A 433 -16.24 3.40 12.73
N PHE A 434 -16.71 4.62 13.03
CA PHE A 434 -17.64 4.86 14.16
C PHE A 434 -18.90 5.67 13.83
N ALA A 435 -19.02 6.22 12.62
CA ALA A 435 -20.21 6.91 12.13
C ALA A 435 -20.79 6.26 10.86
N GLY A 436 -19.91 5.82 9.95
CA GLY A 436 -20.25 5.17 8.68
C GLY A 436 -19.43 5.72 7.52
N ARG A 437 -19.49 5.03 6.37
CA ARG A 437 -18.66 5.24 5.19
C ARG A 437 -19.55 5.46 3.95
N GLN A 438 -19.22 6.45 3.12
CA GLN A 438 -19.99 6.78 1.93
C GLN A 438 -19.78 5.76 0.81
N ASN A 439 -18.54 5.33 0.60
CA ASN A 439 -18.16 4.31 -0.37
C ASN A 439 -16.72 3.87 -0.13
N ASP A 440 -16.32 2.86 -0.87
CA ASP A 440 -14.98 2.31 -0.84
C ASP A 440 -13.95 3.00 -1.74
N VAL A 441 -14.30 4.13 -2.36
CA VAL A 441 -13.44 4.86 -3.30
C VAL A 441 -12.51 5.82 -2.55
N GLN A 442 -11.22 5.78 -2.87
CA GLN A 442 -10.26 6.78 -2.38
C GLN A 442 -10.55 8.14 -3.03
N GLY A 443 -10.62 9.21 -2.23
CA GLY A 443 -10.86 10.56 -2.74
C GLY A 443 -9.65 11.47 -2.57
N GLN A 444 -9.76 12.70 -3.09
CA GLN A 444 -8.79 13.78 -2.85
C GLN A 444 -9.49 15.04 -2.33
N GLY A 445 -10.47 14.86 -1.43
CA GLY A 445 -11.31 15.94 -0.91
C GLY A 445 -12.59 16.22 -1.69
N SER A 446 -12.94 15.35 -2.64
CA SER A 446 -14.18 15.45 -3.41
C SER A 446 -15.42 15.17 -2.53
N TYR A 447 -16.59 15.64 -2.98
CA TYR A 447 -17.87 15.39 -2.30
C TYR A 447 -18.44 13.99 -2.55
N SER A 448 -17.90 13.29 -3.54
CA SER A 448 -18.38 11.98 -4.01
C SER A 448 -17.60 10.81 -3.44
N GLU A 449 -16.32 10.97 -3.11
CA GLU A 449 -15.43 9.82 -2.88
C GLU A 449 -14.85 9.82 -1.47
N GLY A 450 -14.97 8.65 -0.83
CA GLY A 450 -14.30 8.37 0.42
C GLY A 450 -14.74 9.25 1.60
N ASN A 451 -15.92 9.86 1.58
CA ASN A 451 -16.39 10.60 2.75
C ASN A 451 -16.95 9.67 3.82
N TRP A 452 -17.05 10.18 5.05
CA TRP A 452 -17.83 9.53 6.11
C TRP A 452 -19.29 9.98 6.04
N ILE A 453 -20.21 9.08 6.36
CA ILE A 453 -21.65 9.32 6.39
C ILE A 453 -22.25 8.76 7.69
N THR A 454 -23.34 9.34 8.18
CA THR A 454 -24.07 8.78 9.32
C THR A 454 -25.20 7.85 8.88
N GLY A 455 -25.88 8.15 7.77
CA GLY A 455 -27.18 7.57 7.42
C GLY A 455 -28.37 8.44 7.88
N ILE A 456 -28.11 9.54 8.59
CA ILE A 456 -29.10 10.55 8.95
C ILE A 456 -29.10 11.60 7.83
N LYS A 457 -30.04 11.43 6.88
CA LYS A 457 -30.10 12.19 5.62
C LYS A 457 -29.87 13.69 5.76
N TRP A 458 -30.52 14.37 6.70
CA TRP A 458 -30.39 15.83 6.85
C TRP A 458 -29.01 16.24 7.37
N LEU A 459 -28.36 15.44 8.22
CA LEU A 459 -27.04 15.70 8.76
C LEU A 459 -25.97 15.48 7.68
N ASP A 460 -26.15 14.42 6.90
CA ASP A 460 -25.26 14.10 5.79
C ASP A 460 -25.40 15.12 4.65
N ALA A 461 -26.62 15.62 4.41
CA ALA A 461 -26.88 16.60 3.35
C ALA A 461 -26.15 17.94 3.54
N ILE A 462 -25.84 18.34 4.79
CA ILE A 462 -25.05 19.55 5.08
C ILE A 462 -23.68 19.49 4.38
N ARG A 463 -23.06 18.30 4.37
CA ARG A 463 -21.72 18.09 3.78
C ARG A 463 -21.80 17.58 2.35
N LEU A 464 -22.65 16.59 2.08
CA LEU A 464 -22.65 15.80 0.85
C LEU A 464 -23.73 16.19 -0.16
N GLY A 465 -24.69 17.04 0.21
CA GLY A 465 -25.77 17.48 -0.69
C GLY A 465 -26.96 16.50 -0.67
N ASN A 466 -27.77 16.45 -1.72
CA ASN A 466 -29.02 15.69 -1.74
C ASN A 466 -28.82 14.20 -1.33
N GLN A 467 -29.67 13.69 -0.44
CA GLN A 467 -29.66 12.29 0.07
C GLN A 467 -30.99 11.54 -0.16
N ASN A 468 -31.92 12.10 -0.93
CA ASN A 468 -33.26 11.51 -1.13
C ASN A 468 -33.41 10.67 -2.40
N ALA A 469 -32.51 10.82 -3.38
CA ALA A 469 -32.52 10.08 -4.65
C ALA A 469 -31.08 9.70 -5.06
N LEU A 470 -30.39 8.97 -4.17
CA LEU A 470 -29.02 8.51 -4.44
C LEU A 470 -29.04 7.44 -5.55
N PRO A 471 -28.12 7.51 -6.53
CA PRO A 471 -28.12 6.61 -7.66
C PRO A 471 -27.51 5.24 -7.31
N GLN A 472 -27.52 4.31 -8.26
CA GLN A 472 -27.07 2.93 -8.04
C GLN A 472 -25.56 2.86 -7.72
N SER A 473 -24.73 3.72 -8.31
CA SER A 473 -23.29 3.79 -8.01
C SER A 473 -22.99 3.99 -6.52
N ILE A 474 -23.87 4.69 -5.80
CA ILE A 474 -23.76 4.94 -4.36
C ILE A 474 -24.47 3.85 -3.56
N THR A 475 -25.76 3.63 -3.82
CA THR A 475 -26.60 2.78 -2.95
C THR A 475 -26.27 1.30 -3.02
N SER A 476 -25.68 0.84 -4.14
CA SER A 476 -25.23 -0.54 -4.32
C SER A 476 -23.72 -0.71 -4.06
N ASN A 477 -23.00 0.36 -3.69
CA ASN A 477 -21.61 0.26 -3.27
C ASN A 477 -21.54 -0.51 -1.94
N ALA A 478 -20.71 -1.55 -1.87
CA ALA A 478 -20.60 -2.36 -0.66
C ALA A 478 -20.09 -1.53 0.54
N GLY A 479 -19.24 -0.53 0.30
CA GLY A 479 -18.75 0.38 1.34
C GLY A 479 -19.74 1.46 1.79
N TYR A 480 -21.03 1.38 1.39
CA TYR A 480 -22.08 2.33 1.78
C TYR A 480 -22.67 2.02 3.18
N ASN A 481 -21.80 2.13 4.18
CA ASN A 481 -22.04 1.72 5.57
C ASN A 481 -22.65 2.83 6.42
N ARG A 482 -23.74 2.56 7.14
CA ARG A 482 -24.47 3.56 7.95
C ARG A 482 -24.63 3.13 9.41
N TYR A 483 -23.86 3.73 10.31
CA TYR A 483 -23.90 3.42 11.75
C TYR A 483 -24.70 4.43 12.57
N PHE A 484 -25.26 5.47 11.93
CA PHE A 484 -26.04 6.56 12.55
C PHE A 484 -25.28 7.34 13.64
N GLY A 485 -23.94 7.27 13.64
CA GLY A 485 -23.10 7.84 14.69
C GLY A 485 -23.22 7.13 16.05
N LEU A 486 -23.92 5.99 16.13
CA LEU A 486 -24.19 5.31 17.39
C LEU A 486 -22.93 4.77 18.09
N PRO A 487 -21.96 4.12 17.39
CA PRO A 487 -20.71 3.70 18.01
C PRO A 487 -19.91 4.89 18.55
N LEU A 488 -19.86 6.00 17.79
CA LEU A 488 -19.20 7.24 18.20
C LEU A 488 -19.84 7.81 19.49
N ILE A 489 -21.16 7.93 19.53
CA ILE A 489 -21.89 8.43 20.72
C ILE A 489 -21.62 7.54 21.94
N LEU A 490 -21.65 6.22 21.76
CA LEU A 490 -21.37 5.26 22.83
C LEU A 490 -19.93 5.42 23.36
N GLY A 491 -18.95 5.57 22.47
CA GLY A 491 -17.56 5.82 22.84
C GLY A 491 -17.36 7.14 23.59
N LEU A 492 -17.99 8.23 23.13
CA LEU A 492 -17.94 9.52 23.82
C LEU A 492 -18.59 9.45 25.22
N ALA A 493 -19.73 8.76 25.34
CA ALA A 493 -20.38 8.54 26.63
C ALA A 493 -19.48 7.74 27.58
N GLY A 494 -18.78 6.72 27.07
CA GLY A 494 -17.83 5.93 27.84
C GLY A 494 -16.57 6.70 28.25
N LEU A 495 -16.05 7.57 27.38
CA LEU A 495 -14.96 8.50 27.71
C LEU A 495 -15.36 9.42 28.87
N ILE A 496 -16.54 10.05 28.79
CA ILE A 496 -17.07 10.93 29.85
C ILE A 496 -17.26 10.15 31.15
N PHE A 497 -17.80 8.93 31.07
CA PHE A 497 -17.96 8.06 32.23
C PHE A 497 -16.63 7.72 32.89
N LEU A 498 -15.64 7.23 32.11
CA LEU A 498 -14.33 6.86 32.65
C LEU A 498 -13.62 8.08 33.24
N TYR A 499 -13.72 9.25 32.61
CA TYR A 499 -13.15 10.49 33.13
C TYR A 499 -13.72 10.85 34.51
N ARG A 500 -15.04 10.72 34.68
CA ARG A 500 -15.71 11.01 35.96
C ARG A 500 -15.30 10.02 37.06
N LYS A 501 -15.05 8.75 36.72
CA LYS A 501 -14.72 7.70 37.71
C LYS A 501 -13.22 7.55 37.97
N ASN A 502 -12.38 7.71 36.96
CA ASN A 502 -10.94 7.50 37.03
C ASN A 502 -10.19 8.31 35.96
N LYS A 503 -9.78 9.52 36.35
CA LYS A 503 -9.03 10.44 35.50
C LYS A 503 -7.66 9.89 35.04
N LYS A 504 -7.02 9.05 35.85
CA LYS A 504 -5.67 8.51 35.55
C LYS A 504 -5.73 7.52 34.39
N ASP A 505 -6.60 6.52 34.48
CA ASP A 505 -6.77 5.54 33.41
C ASP A 505 -7.37 6.18 32.15
N THR A 506 -8.25 7.18 32.30
CA THR A 506 -8.72 7.98 31.16
C THR A 506 -7.55 8.61 30.41
N LEU A 507 -6.63 9.29 31.13
CA LEU A 507 -5.47 9.92 30.50
C LEU A 507 -4.55 8.89 29.83
N VAL A 508 -4.36 7.71 30.43
CA VAL A 508 -3.56 6.63 29.82
C VAL A 508 -4.16 6.20 28.48
N VAL A 509 -5.47 5.95 28.42
CA VAL A 509 -6.15 5.54 27.17
C VAL A 509 -6.18 6.68 26.15
N THR A 510 -6.38 7.93 26.59
CA THR A 510 -6.31 9.11 25.71
C THR A 510 -4.91 9.31 25.14
N VAL A 511 -3.85 9.11 25.94
CA VAL A 511 -2.46 9.18 25.45
C VAL A 511 -2.18 8.08 24.46
N LEU A 512 -2.67 6.85 24.68
CA LEU A 512 -2.60 5.80 23.68
C LEU A 512 -3.28 6.26 22.38
N PHE A 513 -4.54 6.71 22.44
CA PHE A 513 -5.31 7.22 21.30
C PHE A 513 -4.58 8.31 20.50
N VAL A 514 -3.96 9.28 21.18
CA VAL A 514 -3.25 10.39 20.53
C VAL A 514 -1.97 9.91 19.85
N PHE A 515 -1.18 9.06 20.51
CA PHE A 515 0.11 8.61 19.97
C PHE A 515 -0.02 7.58 18.86
N THR A 516 -1.06 6.74 18.89
CA THR A 516 -1.37 5.78 17.82
C THR A 516 -2.28 6.33 16.73
N GLY A 517 -2.56 7.64 16.76
CA GLY A 517 -3.37 8.36 15.77
C GLY A 517 -2.71 9.67 15.35
N LEU A 518 -3.06 10.76 16.03
CA LEU A 518 -2.60 12.11 15.68
C LEU A 518 -1.08 12.29 15.64
N ALA A 519 -0.31 11.61 16.51
CA ALA A 519 1.15 11.70 16.46
C ALA A 519 1.74 11.05 15.20
N ILE A 520 1.07 10.02 14.65
CA ILE A 520 1.46 9.40 13.38
C ILE A 520 1.29 10.40 12.24
N ILE A 521 0.21 11.19 12.21
CA ILE A 521 0.03 12.27 11.23
C ILE A 521 1.20 13.26 11.27
N VAL A 522 1.62 13.66 12.47
CA VAL A 522 2.75 14.57 12.63
C VAL A 522 4.05 13.95 12.12
N TYR A 523 4.29 12.68 12.44
CA TYR A 523 5.50 11.93 12.07
C TYR A 523 5.59 11.60 10.58
N LEU A 524 4.48 11.16 9.96
CA LEU A 524 4.46 10.86 8.54
C LEU A 524 4.49 12.14 7.70
N ASN A 525 3.92 13.23 8.22
CA ASN A 525 3.75 14.51 7.53
C ASN A 525 3.36 14.30 6.05
N GLN A 526 2.24 13.60 5.86
CA GLN A 526 1.77 13.12 4.56
C GLN A 526 1.55 14.29 3.61
N ASP A 527 2.19 14.24 2.44
CA ASP A 527 1.91 15.13 1.31
C ASP A 527 0.60 14.72 0.60
N PRO A 528 -0.05 15.64 -0.15
CA PRO A 528 -1.32 15.33 -0.82
C PRO A 528 -1.13 14.32 -1.96
N LEU A 529 -2.25 13.86 -2.54
CA LEU A 529 -2.28 12.98 -3.71
C LEU A 529 -1.51 11.65 -3.53
N GLN A 530 -1.60 11.05 -2.34
CA GLN A 530 -1.02 9.72 -2.10
C GLN A 530 -1.66 8.69 -3.04
N VAL A 531 -0.83 7.82 -3.62
CA VAL A 531 -1.28 6.68 -4.44
C VAL A 531 -2.19 5.74 -3.63
N ARG A 532 -1.82 5.49 -2.36
CA ARG A 532 -2.63 4.76 -1.38
C ARG A 532 -2.66 5.53 -0.07
N GLU A 533 -3.84 5.87 0.41
CA GLU A 533 -4.05 6.40 1.75
C GLU A 533 -3.82 5.30 2.81
N ARG A 534 -3.12 5.63 3.91
CA ARG A 534 -2.58 4.65 4.88
C ARG A 534 -3.38 4.61 6.19
N ASP A 535 -4.69 4.44 6.10
CA ASP A 535 -5.58 4.44 7.28
C ASP A 535 -5.28 3.32 8.28
N TYR A 536 -4.82 2.17 7.79
CA TYR A 536 -4.30 1.06 8.58
C TYR A 536 -3.19 1.45 9.57
N ALA A 537 -2.49 2.58 9.36
CA ALA A 537 -1.53 3.10 10.33
C ALA A 537 -2.19 3.58 11.63
N TYR A 538 -3.48 3.93 11.61
CA TYR A 538 -4.22 4.49 12.75
C TYR A 538 -5.04 3.47 13.53
N VAL A 539 -4.99 2.18 13.18
CA VAL A 539 -5.78 1.12 13.85
C VAL A 539 -5.56 1.07 15.37
N GLY A 540 -4.39 1.50 15.85
CA GLY A 540 -4.09 1.60 17.26
C GLY A 540 -4.90 2.69 17.99
N SER A 541 -5.32 3.78 17.32
CA SER A 541 -6.20 4.78 17.93
C SER A 541 -7.65 4.30 17.93
N PHE A 542 -8.06 3.56 16.91
CA PHE A 542 -9.38 2.93 16.86
C PHE A 542 -9.51 1.85 17.95
N TYR A 543 -8.44 1.09 18.21
CA TYR A 543 -8.32 0.19 19.36
C TYR A 543 -8.53 0.93 20.70
N ALA A 544 -7.87 2.07 20.88
CA ALA A 544 -8.01 2.88 22.09
C ALA A 544 -9.42 3.44 22.24
N PHE A 545 -10.07 3.85 21.14
CA PHE A 545 -11.46 4.33 21.16
C PHE A 545 -12.46 3.20 21.49
N ALA A 546 -12.21 1.98 21.03
CA ALA A 546 -13.03 0.82 21.36
C ALA A 546 -13.04 0.49 22.87
N ILE A 547 -11.97 0.84 23.61
CA ILE A 547 -11.97 0.80 25.07
C ILE A 547 -13.06 1.73 25.62
N PHE A 548 -13.14 2.96 25.11
CA PHE A 548 -14.20 3.90 25.51
C PHE A 548 -15.60 3.40 25.12
N ILE A 549 -15.77 2.78 23.94
CA ILE A 549 -17.04 2.13 23.57
C ILE A 549 -17.46 1.10 24.62
N GLY A 550 -16.54 0.26 25.09
CA GLY A 550 -16.80 -0.67 26.19
C GLY A 550 -17.26 0.04 27.48
N PHE A 551 -16.62 1.16 27.84
CA PHE A 551 -17.05 1.96 28.99
C PHE A 551 -18.40 2.65 28.79
N GLY A 552 -18.88 2.80 27.56
CA GLY A 552 -20.21 3.30 27.25
C GLY A 552 -21.33 2.44 27.85
N VAL A 553 -21.11 1.13 28.03
CA VAL A 553 -22.06 0.24 28.72
C VAL A 553 -22.29 0.67 30.16
N PHE A 554 -21.24 1.12 30.87
CA PHE A 554 -21.40 1.65 32.22
C PHE A 554 -22.16 2.98 32.22
N ALA A 555 -21.93 3.84 31.23
CA ALA A 555 -22.64 5.11 31.09
C ALA A 555 -24.16 4.89 30.92
N ILE A 556 -24.54 3.94 30.05
CA ILE A 556 -25.95 3.55 29.86
C ILE A 556 -26.52 2.97 31.15
N ARG A 557 -25.81 2.04 31.82
CA ARG A 557 -26.26 1.45 33.08
C ARG A 557 -26.49 2.53 34.15
N GLU A 558 -25.55 3.46 34.34
CA GLU A 558 -25.68 4.56 35.31
C GLU A 558 -26.92 5.43 35.02
N GLY A 559 -27.17 5.74 33.74
CA GLY A 559 -28.37 6.46 33.31
C GLY A 559 -29.67 5.72 33.64
N LEU A 560 -29.74 4.43 33.31
CA LEU A 560 -30.93 3.59 33.51
C LEU A 560 -31.22 3.29 34.98
N THR A 561 -30.18 3.19 35.83
CA THR A 561 -30.37 2.93 37.26
C THR A 561 -31.10 4.05 38.00
N ARG A 562 -31.22 5.24 37.41
CA ARG A 562 -32.02 6.36 37.94
C ARG A 562 -33.52 6.03 38.00
N PHE A 563 -33.97 5.02 37.26
CA PHE A 563 -35.36 4.55 37.25
C PHE A 563 -35.61 3.32 38.16
N ASN A 564 -34.72 3.07 39.14
CA ASN A 564 -34.88 2.08 40.22
C ASN A 564 -35.07 0.59 39.84
N ALA A 565 -34.45 0.13 38.75
CA ALA A 565 -34.47 -1.31 38.36
C ALA A 565 -33.06 -1.88 38.02
N PRO A 566 -32.16 -2.09 38.99
CA PRO A 566 -30.73 -2.33 38.74
C PRO A 566 -30.37 -3.57 37.89
N LYS A 567 -31.13 -4.67 38.02
CA LYS A 567 -30.93 -5.87 37.18
C LYS A 567 -31.37 -5.63 35.74
N LEU A 568 -32.53 -4.99 35.56
CA LEU A 568 -33.04 -4.65 34.23
C LEU A 568 -32.12 -3.64 33.54
N SER A 569 -31.60 -2.64 34.27
CA SER A 569 -30.64 -1.66 33.74
C SER A 569 -29.38 -2.30 33.18
N LEU A 570 -28.87 -3.38 33.78
CA LEU A 570 -27.71 -4.11 33.25
C LEU A 570 -28.04 -4.82 31.93
N ILE A 571 -29.12 -5.59 31.89
CA ILE A 571 -29.52 -6.35 30.70
C ILE A 571 -29.76 -5.38 29.54
N VAL A 572 -30.50 -4.30 29.77
CA VAL A 572 -30.77 -3.28 28.76
C VAL A 572 -29.46 -2.60 28.33
N ALA A 573 -28.57 -2.23 29.26
CA ALA A 573 -27.30 -1.60 28.89
C ALA A 573 -26.40 -2.52 28.03
N ALA A 574 -26.34 -3.80 28.36
CA ALA A 574 -25.56 -4.78 27.59
C ALA A 574 -26.13 -5.01 26.20
N LEU A 575 -27.45 -5.22 26.09
CA LEU A 575 -28.14 -5.41 24.80
C LEU A 575 -28.06 -4.16 23.92
N THR A 576 -28.31 -2.98 24.49
CA THR A 576 -28.16 -1.72 23.77
C THR A 576 -26.72 -1.55 23.30
N GLY A 577 -25.73 -1.78 24.16
CA GLY A 577 -24.31 -1.71 23.79
C GLY A 577 -23.93 -2.64 22.64
N LEU A 578 -24.46 -3.87 22.61
CA LEU A 578 -24.24 -4.82 21.52
C LEU A 578 -24.92 -4.39 20.21
N ILE A 579 -26.13 -3.85 20.27
CA ILE A 579 -26.88 -3.45 19.07
C ILE A 579 -26.26 -2.20 18.43
N VAL A 580 -25.97 -1.18 19.24
CA VAL A 580 -25.59 0.17 18.76
C VAL A 580 -24.14 0.28 18.30
N ALA A 581 -23.31 -0.73 18.57
CA ALA A 581 -21.93 -0.80 18.09
C ALA A 581 -21.64 -2.09 17.31
N PRO A 582 -21.33 -3.24 17.93
CA PRO A 582 -20.86 -4.40 17.17
C PRO A 582 -21.88 -4.98 16.19
N ALA A 583 -23.17 -5.06 16.54
CA ALA A 583 -24.16 -5.66 15.63
C ALA A 583 -24.39 -4.83 14.37
N ILE A 584 -24.56 -3.51 14.51
CA ILE A 584 -24.74 -2.61 13.35
C ILE A 584 -23.48 -2.52 12.49
N MET A 585 -22.30 -2.46 13.12
CA MET A 585 -21.02 -2.42 12.41
C MET A 585 -20.77 -3.72 11.65
N GLY A 586 -21.01 -4.87 12.29
CA GLY A 586 -20.86 -6.18 11.65
C GLY A 586 -21.89 -6.48 10.58
N TYR A 587 -23.12 -5.96 10.69
CA TYR A 587 -24.15 -6.14 9.67
C TYR A 587 -23.88 -5.31 8.42
N GLN A 588 -23.57 -4.02 8.60
CA GLN A 588 -23.33 -3.10 7.49
C GLN A 588 -21.99 -3.43 6.80
N GLY A 589 -20.92 -3.70 7.56
CA GLY A 589 -19.60 -3.97 6.98
C GLY A 589 -19.35 -5.42 6.56
N TRP A 590 -20.35 -6.30 6.51
CA TRP A 590 -20.10 -7.71 6.16
C TRP A 590 -19.79 -7.89 4.69
N ASP A 591 -20.51 -7.21 3.80
CA ASP A 591 -20.41 -7.41 2.36
C ASP A 591 -19.12 -6.83 1.76
N ASP A 592 -18.68 -5.66 2.18
CA ASP A 592 -17.42 -5.03 1.76
C ASP A 592 -16.16 -5.66 2.38
N HIS A 593 -16.29 -6.38 3.50
CA HIS A 593 -15.19 -7.14 4.09
C HIS A 593 -15.17 -8.61 3.67
N ASN A 594 -16.21 -9.11 3.00
CA ASN A 594 -16.28 -10.50 2.58
C ASN A 594 -15.45 -10.76 1.32
N ARG A 595 -14.18 -11.10 1.53
CA ARG A 595 -13.26 -11.51 0.47
C ARG A 595 -13.23 -13.01 0.24
N SER A 596 -14.17 -13.77 0.82
CA SER A 596 -14.29 -15.20 0.52
C SER A 596 -14.55 -15.40 -0.97
N GLY A 597 -13.71 -16.23 -1.60
CA GLY A 597 -13.78 -16.49 -3.05
C GLY A 597 -13.15 -15.42 -3.95
N LYS A 598 -12.51 -14.38 -3.39
CA LYS A 598 -11.78 -13.39 -4.18
C LYS A 598 -10.40 -13.93 -4.57
N THR A 599 -10.22 -14.26 -5.84
CA THR A 599 -8.98 -14.80 -6.43
C THR A 599 -8.41 -13.91 -7.54
N THR A 600 -8.98 -12.71 -7.70
CA THR A 600 -8.73 -11.79 -8.82
C THR A 600 -7.26 -11.45 -9.02
N ALA A 601 -6.51 -11.20 -7.94
CA ALA A 601 -5.09 -10.86 -8.02
C ALA A 601 -4.22 -12.02 -8.56
N MET A 602 -4.55 -13.26 -8.17
CA MET A 602 -3.84 -14.46 -8.60
C MET A 602 -4.04 -14.73 -10.09
N GLU A 603 -5.29 -14.76 -10.52
CA GLU A 603 -5.64 -15.00 -11.93
C GLU A 603 -5.15 -13.87 -12.82
N TRP A 604 -5.24 -12.63 -12.36
CA TRP A 604 -4.66 -11.51 -13.08
C TRP A 604 -3.15 -11.68 -13.27
N ALA A 605 -2.40 -12.03 -12.21
CA ALA A 605 -0.96 -12.30 -12.33
C ALA A 605 -0.65 -13.44 -13.30
N ALA A 606 -1.42 -14.53 -13.26
CA ALA A 606 -1.28 -15.65 -14.18
C ALA A 606 -1.55 -15.24 -15.63
N ASN A 607 -2.64 -14.50 -15.89
CA ASN A 607 -3.01 -13.97 -17.20
C ASN A 607 -1.95 -13.00 -17.73
N TYR A 608 -1.40 -12.16 -16.86
CA TYR A 608 -0.34 -11.23 -17.20
C TYR A 608 0.90 -11.97 -17.69
N LEU A 609 1.38 -12.95 -16.94
CA LEU A 609 2.48 -13.80 -17.37
C LEU A 609 2.14 -14.59 -18.64
N ASN A 610 0.91 -15.09 -18.77
CA ASN A 610 0.42 -15.83 -19.94
C ASN A 610 0.24 -14.98 -21.20
N SER A 611 0.21 -13.65 -21.07
CA SER A 611 0.28 -12.72 -22.20
C SER A 611 1.63 -12.83 -22.92
N CYS A 612 2.70 -13.15 -22.18
CA CYS A 612 4.06 -13.16 -22.70
C CYS A 612 4.38 -14.46 -23.45
N ALA A 613 5.11 -14.37 -24.55
CA ALA A 613 5.73 -15.51 -25.22
C ALA A 613 6.77 -16.23 -24.31
N PRO A 614 7.16 -17.49 -24.62
CA PRO A 614 8.15 -18.21 -23.81
C PRO A 614 9.49 -17.47 -23.70
N ASN A 615 10.13 -17.58 -22.52
CA ASN A 615 11.45 -16.98 -22.21
C ASN A 615 11.51 -15.44 -22.31
N ALA A 616 10.36 -14.77 -22.24
CA ALA A 616 10.25 -13.32 -22.37
C ALA A 616 10.98 -12.54 -21.24
N ILE A 617 11.27 -11.28 -21.52
CA ILE A 617 11.60 -10.24 -20.55
C ILE A 617 10.37 -9.34 -20.44
N LEU A 618 9.83 -9.17 -19.23
CA LEU A 618 8.66 -8.34 -18.96
C LEU A 618 9.06 -7.20 -18.03
N PHE A 619 9.00 -5.96 -18.53
CA PHE A 619 9.19 -4.76 -17.73
C PHE A 619 7.88 -4.35 -17.06
N THR A 620 7.92 -4.23 -15.73
CA THR A 620 6.80 -3.79 -14.88
C THR A 620 7.19 -2.54 -14.09
N ASN A 621 6.21 -1.84 -13.53
CA ASN A 621 6.45 -0.64 -12.72
C ASN A 621 5.56 -0.68 -11.46
N ALA A 622 6.12 -0.31 -10.31
CA ALA A 622 5.42 -0.30 -9.02
C ALA A 622 4.97 -1.68 -8.49
N ASP A 623 4.38 -1.63 -7.30
CA ASP A 623 4.07 -2.79 -6.45
C ASP A 623 2.99 -3.68 -7.07
N ASN A 624 1.85 -3.09 -7.47
CA ASN A 624 0.70 -3.84 -8.00
C ASN A 624 1.02 -4.55 -9.33
N ASP A 625 1.91 -4.02 -10.18
CA ASP A 625 2.31 -4.68 -11.42
C ASP A 625 3.39 -5.75 -11.24
N THR A 626 4.01 -5.84 -10.06
CA THR A 626 5.19 -6.68 -9.85
C THR A 626 4.94 -7.77 -8.80
N PHE A 627 4.44 -7.40 -7.62
CA PHE A 627 4.37 -8.31 -6.48
C PHE A 627 3.45 -9.50 -6.70
N PRO A 628 2.26 -9.35 -7.34
CA PRO A 628 1.45 -10.50 -7.71
C PRO A 628 2.14 -11.47 -8.67
N LEU A 629 2.96 -10.96 -9.59
CA LEU A 629 3.68 -11.77 -10.57
C LEU A 629 4.83 -12.53 -9.90
N TRP A 630 5.57 -11.87 -9.00
CA TRP A 630 6.58 -12.55 -8.17
C TRP A 630 5.96 -13.63 -7.29
N TYR A 631 4.78 -13.39 -6.70
CA TYR A 631 4.04 -14.45 -6.01
C TYR A 631 3.77 -15.65 -6.92
N ALA A 632 3.16 -15.40 -8.10
CA ALA A 632 2.80 -16.46 -9.03
C ALA A 632 4.03 -17.29 -9.49
N GLN A 633 5.19 -16.66 -9.62
CA GLN A 633 6.44 -17.33 -9.98
C GLN A 633 7.09 -18.06 -8.81
N GLU A 634 7.23 -17.39 -7.67
CA GLU A 634 8.01 -17.87 -6.53
C GLU A 634 7.27 -18.93 -5.71
N VAL A 635 5.94 -18.86 -5.66
CA VAL A 635 5.10 -19.77 -4.88
C VAL A 635 4.47 -20.82 -5.78
N GLU A 636 3.74 -20.40 -6.83
CA GLU A 636 2.93 -21.30 -7.67
C GLU A 636 3.71 -21.88 -8.87
N GLY A 637 4.93 -21.38 -9.13
CA GLY A 637 5.77 -21.86 -10.23
C GLY A 637 5.26 -21.52 -11.63
N ILE A 638 4.34 -20.56 -11.76
CA ILE A 638 3.73 -20.17 -13.03
C ILE A 638 4.71 -19.35 -13.84
N ARG A 639 4.94 -19.75 -15.10
CA ARG A 639 5.74 -19.00 -16.08
C ARG A 639 7.09 -18.53 -15.54
N THR A 640 7.79 -19.40 -14.82
CA THR A 640 9.16 -19.16 -14.30
C THR A 640 10.21 -19.02 -15.40
N ASP A 641 9.83 -19.15 -16.68
CA ASP A 641 10.63 -18.82 -17.86
C ASP A 641 10.66 -17.30 -18.15
N VAL A 642 9.60 -16.57 -17.80
CA VAL A 642 9.52 -15.11 -18.00
C VAL A 642 10.35 -14.39 -16.95
N ARG A 643 11.19 -13.44 -17.34
CA ARG A 643 11.87 -12.56 -16.39
C ARG A 643 11.03 -11.32 -16.11
N VAL A 644 10.49 -11.20 -14.91
CA VAL A 644 9.82 -9.98 -14.43
C VAL A 644 10.87 -8.99 -13.93
N VAL A 645 10.92 -7.79 -14.50
CA VAL A 645 11.88 -6.74 -14.18
C VAL A 645 11.12 -5.48 -13.75
N ASN A 646 11.20 -5.13 -12.47
CA ASN A 646 10.60 -3.91 -11.96
C ASN A 646 11.52 -2.72 -12.20
N LEU A 647 11.04 -1.75 -12.96
CA LEU A 647 11.80 -0.56 -13.38
C LEU A 647 12.23 0.33 -12.20
N GLN A 648 11.44 0.40 -11.12
CA GLN A 648 11.79 1.21 -9.94
C GLN A 648 13.02 0.66 -9.21
N TYR A 649 13.20 -0.67 -9.21
CA TYR A 649 14.38 -1.31 -8.64
C TYR A 649 15.54 -1.41 -9.63
N LEU A 650 15.28 -1.26 -10.94
CA LEU A 650 16.32 -1.33 -11.98
C LEU A 650 17.32 -0.17 -11.94
N SER A 651 17.04 0.88 -11.16
CA SER A 651 18.02 1.94 -10.86
C SER A 651 19.09 1.49 -9.84
N ASP A 652 18.87 0.40 -9.10
CA ASP A 652 19.84 -0.17 -8.16
C ASP A 652 20.78 -1.14 -8.89
N GLY A 653 22.09 -0.85 -8.87
CA GLY A 653 23.12 -1.70 -9.46
C GLY A 653 23.16 -3.12 -8.91
N ALA A 654 22.77 -3.33 -7.65
CA ALA A 654 22.67 -4.68 -7.07
C ALA A 654 21.51 -5.47 -7.68
N TYR A 655 20.39 -4.80 -7.98
CA TYR A 655 19.26 -5.41 -8.66
C TYR A 655 19.60 -5.73 -10.13
N ILE A 656 20.29 -4.81 -10.83
CA ILE A 656 20.80 -5.09 -12.19
C ILE A 656 21.74 -6.31 -12.17
N ALA A 657 22.68 -6.38 -11.22
CA ALA A 657 23.58 -7.51 -11.08
C ALA A 657 22.82 -8.84 -10.82
N GLN A 658 21.74 -8.80 -10.04
CA GLN A 658 20.87 -9.96 -9.84
C GLN A 658 20.19 -10.40 -11.15
N MET A 659 19.75 -9.47 -11.99
CA MET A 659 19.13 -9.78 -13.30
C MET A 659 20.09 -10.47 -14.28
N LYS A 660 21.41 -10.35 -14.06
CA LYS A 660 22.46 -11.06 -14.81
C LYS A 660 22.67 -12.50 -14.35
N THR A 661 21.86 -13.00 -13.43
CA THR A 661 21.91 -14.39 -12.95
C THR A 661 20.66 -15.17 -13.33
N GLN A 662 20.78 -16.49 -13.43
CA GLN A 662 19.64 -17.36 -13.69
C GLN A 662 18.66 -17.31 -12.50
N SER A 663 17.36 -17.22 -12.79
CA SER A 663 16.30 -17.30 -11.79
C SER A 663 15.20 -18.23 -12.30
N GLY A 664 14.90 -19.29 -11.54
CA GLY A 664 14.00 -20.34 -12.00
C GLY A 664 14.44 -20.93 -13.35
N LYS A 665 13.53 -20.92 -14.33
CA LYS A 665 13.79 -21.33 -15.72
C LYS A 665 14.25 -20.18 -16.61
N SER A 666 14.23 -18.95 -16.12
CA SER A 666 14.58 -17.77 -16.89
C SER A 666 16.10 -17.60 -16.95
N ALA A 667 16.63 -17.56 -18.17
CA ALA A 667 18.04 -17.28 -18.42
C ALA A 667 18.46 -15.90 -17.88
N PRO A 668 19.76 -15.68 -17.61
CA PRO A 668 20.31 -14.33 -17.38
C PRO A 668 19.84 -13.33 -18.43
N LEU A 669 19.63 -12.07 -18.01
CA LEU A 669 19.38 -11.00 -18.98
C LEU A 669 20.65 -10.71 -19.79
N PRO A 670 20.53 -10.35 -21.09
CA PRO A 670 21.66 -10.09 -21.98
C PRO A 670 22.34 -8.74 -21.72
N ILE A 671 22.57 -8.37 -20.46
CA ILE A 671 23.23 -7.13 -20.06
C ILE A 671 24.74 -7.35 -20.08
N LYS A 672 25.46 -6.71 -20.99
CA LYS A 672 26.92 -6.86 -21.13
C LYS A 672 27.71 -5.91 -20.23
N THR A 673 27.12 -4.79 -19.82
CA THR A 673 27.77 -3.84 -18.91
C THR A 673 28.23 -4.54 -17.63
N ALA A 674 29.50 -4.37 -17.29
CA ALA A 674 30.10 -5.00 -16.11
C ALA A 674 29.46 -4.47 -14.81
N PRO A 675 29.19 -5.32 -13.80
CA PRO A 675 28.58 -4.85 -12.55
C PRO A 675 29.37 -3.73 -11.86
N GLU A 676 30.70 -3.73 -11.98
CA GLU A 676 31.58 -2.69 -11.45
C GLU A 676 31.32 -1.30 -12.04
N LYS A 677 30.68 -1.21 -13.22
CA LYS A 677 30.28 0.06 -13.85
C LYS A 677 28.94 0.58 -13.36
N LEU A 678 28.17 -0.23 -12.64
CA LEU A 678 26.79 0.02 -12.23
C LEU A 678 26.61 0.12 -10.71
N VAL A 679 27.69 -0.06 -9.95
CA VAL A 679 27.71 0.11 -8.50
C VAL A 679 27.24 1.51 -8.08
N LYS A 680 26.74 1.64 -6.86
CA LYS A 680 26.27 2.92 -6.30
C LYS A 680 27.35 4.00 -6.40
N GLY A 681 26.97 5.19 -6.88
CA GLY A 681 27.86 6.33 -7.09
C GLY A 681 28.36 6.53 -8.51
N LEU A 682 28.05 5.62 -9.44
CA LEU A 682 28.41 5.72 -10.85
C LEU A 682 27.14 5.66 -11.70
N ARG A 683 27.04 6.55 -12.71
CA ARG A 683 25.94 6.54 -13.70
C ARG A 683 24.57 6.63 -13.03
N GLU A 684 24.47 7.46 -12.00
CA GLU A 684 23.24 7.64 -11.22
C GLU A 684 22.20 8.47 -11.99
N GLY A 685 22.66 9.42 -12.81
CA GLY A 685 21.81 10.19 -13.72
C GLY A 685 22.64 10.88 -14.79
N MET A 686 22.47 10.44 -16.04
CA MET A 686 23.25 10.91 -17.18
C MET A 686 22.45 11.97 -17.94
N PRO A 687 22.79 13.27 -17.83
CA PRO A 687 21.96 14.34 -18.38
C PRO A 687 21.94 14.32 -19.90
N TYR A 688 20.83 14.77 -20.49
CA TYR A 688 20.78 15.08 -21.90
C TYR A 688 21.56 16.37 -22.19
N VAL A 689 22.49 16.29 -23.14
CA VAL A 689 23.24 17.43 -23.64
C VAL A 689 23.04 17.49 -25.15
N ASN A 690 22.54 18.63 -25.65
CA ASN A 690 22.25 18.79 -27.06
C ASN A 690 23.54 19.05 -27.85
N TYR A 691 24.05 18.03 -28.53
CA TYR A 691 25.20 18.13 -29.43
C TYR A 691 24.84 18.50 -30.89
N GLY A 692 23.58 18.87 -31.14
CA GLY A 692 23.14 19.34 -32.48
C GLY A 692 22.82 18.24 -33.48
N PHE A 693 22.68 16.98 -33.05
CA PHE A 693 22.29 15.88 -33.92
C PHE A 693 20.90 16.10 -34.53
N THR A 694 20.81 16.10 -35.86
CA THR A 694 19.54 16.18 -36.60
C THR A 694 18.92 14.82 -36.85
N ASP A 695 19.76 13.80 -37.07
CA ASP A 695 19.36 12.42 -37.40
C ASP A 695 19.37 11.50 -36.17
N SER A 696 18.72 10.34 -36.30
CA SER A 696 18.70 9.30 -35.27
C SER A 696 20.07 8.60 -35.16
N VAL A 697 20.58 8.43 -33.94
CA VAL A 697 21.88 7.81 -33.63
C VAL A 697 21.70 6.37 -33.15
N ASP A 698 22.60 5.46 -33.57
CA ASP A 698 22.52 4.05 -33.19
C ASP A 698 22.65 3.87 -31.68
N LEU A 699 21.72 3.11 -31.09
CA LEU A 699 21.65 2.84 -29.66
C LEU A 699 22.93 2.17 -29.14
N LYS A 700 23.63 1.40 -29.98
CA LYS A 700 24.92 0.81 -29.64
C LYS A 700 25.99 1.86 -29.37
N ASP A 701 26.03 2.93 -30.16
CA ASP A 701 26.99 4.02 -29.99
C ASP A 701 26.64 4.85 -28.76
N ILE A 702 25.34 5.08 -28.52
CA ILE A 702 24.85 5.72 -27.29
C ILE A 702 25.25 4.90 -26.06
N LEU A 703 25.03 3.58 -26.08
CA LEU A 703 25.42 2.70 -24.99
C LEU A 703 26.94 2.71 -24.74
N ALA A 704 27.75 2.81 -25.80
CA ALA A 704 29.20 2.93 -25.66
C ALA A 704 29.59 4.19 -24.88
N ILE A 705 28.99 5.35 -25.20
CA ILE A 705 29.21 6.61 -24.47
C ILE A 705 28.74 6.49 -23.02
N LEU A 706 27.50 6.01 -22.79
CA LEU A 706 26.93 5.89 -21.44
C LEU A 706 27.70 4.92 -20.53
N THR A 707 28.44 3.97 -21.11
CA THR A 707 29.24 2.99 -20.37
C THR A 707 30.75 3.27 -20.42
N SER A 708 31.17 4.34 -21.10
CA SER A 708 32.57 4.72 -21.24
C SER A 708 33.15 5.27 -19.94
N ASP A 709 34.41 4.95 -19.70
CA ASP A 709 35.18 5.54 -18.61
C ASP A 709 36.08 6.68 -19.09
N ASP A 710 36.13 6.94 -20.41
CA ASP A 710 36.85 8.03 -21.03
C ASP A 710 36.37 9.40 -20.48
N PRO A 711 37.27 10.29 -20.06
CA PRO A 711 36.91 11.66 -19.67
C PRO A 711 36.16 12.45 -20.75
N ASP A 712 36.41 12.20 -22.03
CA ASP A 712 35.77 12.93 -23.14
C ASP A 712 34.29 12.53 -23.32
N ASP A 713 33.90 11.36 -22.81
CA ASP A 713 32.52 10.86 -22.80
C ASP A 713 31.74 11.29 -21.54
N LYS A 714 32.24 12.31 -20.83
CA LYS A 714 31.66 12.83 -19.59
C LYS A 714 31.53 14.34 -19.62
N VAL A 715 30.52 14.84 -18.92
CA VAL A 715 30.29 16.28 -18.73
C VAL A 715 30.38 16.64 -17.27
N GLN A 716 30.82 17.87 -17.01
CA GLN A 716 30.88 18.41 -15.66
C GLN A 716 29.47 18.78 -15.17
N MET A 717 29.11 18.25 -14.02
CA MET A 717 27.86 18.49 -13.31
C MET A 717 27.96 19.78 -12.47
N SER A 718 26.81 20.30 -12.02
CA SER A 718 26.76 21.54 -11.22
C SER A 718 27.51 21.46 -9.89
N ASP A 719 27.74 20.26 -9.35
CA ASP A 719 28.52 20.02 -8.13
C ASP A 719 30.03 19.79 -8.40
N GLY A 720 30.46 19.94 -9.66
CA GLY A 720 31.84 19.74 -10.10
C GLY A 720 32.22 18.29 -10.39
N SER A 721 31.34 17.32 -10.12
CA SER A 721 31.53 15.92 -10.52
C SER A 721 31.44 15.77 -12.04
N TYR A 722 31.92 14.65 -12.57
CA TYR A 722 31.81 14.31 -13.99
C TYR A 722 30.96 13.06 -14.16
N GLU A 723 29.99 13.11 -15.06
CA GLU A 723 29.07 12.00 -15.34
C GLU A 723 28.93 11.79 -16.84
N ASN A 724 28.66 10.55 -17.25
CA ASN A 724 28.32 10.28 -18.64
C ASN A 724 27.05 11.05 -19.05
N PHE A 725 26.88 11.30 -20.34
CA PHE A 725 25.77 12.11 -20.84
C PHE A 725 25.06 11.44 -22.03
N LEU A 726 23.81 11.84 -22.26
CA LEU A 726 23.03 11.45 -23.43
C LEU A 726 23.20 12.53 -24.53
N PRO A 727 23.90 12.26 -25.65
CA PRO A 727 24.22 13.25 -26.68
C PRO A 727 23.04 13.63 -27.60
N THR A 728 22.04 12.75 -27.70
CA THR A 728 20.83 12.95 -28.50
C THR A 728 19.67 12.20 -27.87
N LYS A 729 18.45 12.71 -28.07
CA LYS A 729 17.21 12.00 -27.75
C LYS A 729 16.68 11.17 -28.91
N LYS A 730 17.21 11.36 -30.13
CA LYS A 730 16.80 10.62 -31.33
C LYS A 730 17.62 9.35 -31.45
N LEU A 731 17.00 8.23 -31.12
CA LEU A 731 17.65 6.93 -31.02
C LEU A 731 17.20 6.05 -32.19
N LYS A 732 18.09 5.18 -32.66
CA LYS A 732 17.72 4.09 -33.57
C LYS A 732 18.37 2.77 -33.20
N LEU A 733 17.76 1.68 -33.61
CA LEU A 733 18.27 0.33 -33.45
C LEU A 733 18.15 -0.40 -34.79
N ALA A 734 19.28 -0.84 -35.34
CA ALA A 734 19.30 -1.67 -36.53
C ALA A 734 18.59 -3.01 -36.28
N VAL A 735 17.81 -3.46 -37.25
CA VAL A 735 17.05 -4.72 -37.16
C VAL A 735 17.53 -5.66 -38.26
N ASP A 736 18.03 -6.84 -37.87
CA ASP A 736 18.28 -7.94 -38.81
C ASP A 736 16.99 -8.75 -39.02
N PRO A 737 16.36 -8.70 -40.22
CA PRO A 737 15.15 -9.46 -40.50
C PRO A 737 15.36 -10.98 -40.41
N THR A 738 16.60 -11.45 -40.61
CA THR A 738 16.94 -12.88 -40.53
C THR A 738 16.90 -13.34 -39.08
N ALA A 739 17.49 -12.58 -38.15
CA ALA A 739 17.41 -12.84 -36.71
C ALA A 739 15.96 -12.82 -36.20
N VAL A 740 15.15 -11.84 -36.61
CA VAL A 740 13.72 -11.72 -36.22
C VAL A 740 12.90 -12.94 -36.64
N ILE A 741 13.14 -13.48 -37.84
CA ILE A 741 12.46 -14.69 -38.33
C ILE A 741 12.99 -15.93 -37.61
N LYS A 742 14.33 -16.03 -37.44
CA LYS A 742 14.98 -17.17 -36.80
C LYS A 742 14.52 -17.35 -35.35
N SER A 743 14.33 -16.25 -34.62
CA SER A 743 13.81 -16.28 -33.25
C SER A 743 12.29 -16.46 -33.16
N ASN A 744 11.60 -16.54 -34.30
CA ASN A 744 10.14 -16.62 -34.41
C ASN A 744 9.42 -15.42 -33.73
N THR A 745 10.09 -14.26 -33.67
CA THR A 745 9.47 -13.02 -33.21
C THR A 745 8.38 -12.58 -34.17
N ILE A 746 8.65 -12.71 -35.48
CA ILE A 746 7.67 -12.48 -36.55
C ILE A 746 7.70 -13.69 -37.50
N PRO A 747 6.55 -14.30 -37.85
CA PRO A 747 6.50 -15.40 -38.81
C PRO A 747 7.10 -15.03 -40.17
N ALA A 748 7.77 -15.98 -40.82
CA ALA A 748 8.45 -15.77 -42.11
C ALA A 748 7.55 -15.16 -43.22
N LYS A 749 6.24 -15.47 -43.21
CA LYS A 749 5.26 -14.91 -44.15
C LYS A 749 5.11 -13.38 -44.08
N TYR A 750 5.53 -12.76 -42.97
CA TYR A 750 5.48 -11.31 -42.76
C TYR A 750 6.87 -10.66 -42.88
N LYS A 751 7.85 -11.33 -43.49
CA LYS A 751 9.22 -10.79 -43.68
C LYS A 751 9.24 -9.35 -44.23
N ASN A 752 8.36 -9.03 -45.16
CA ASN A 752 8.33 -7.72 -45.83
C ASN A 752 7.81 -6.57 -44.93
N SER A 753 7.11 -6.89 -43.84
CA SER A 753 6.65 -5.90 -42.87
C SER A 753 7.69 -5.59 -41.79
N ILE A 754 8.81 -6.31 -41.74
CA ILE A 754 9.89 -6.06 -40.79
C ILE A 754 10.61 -4.77 -41.19
N ALA A 755 10.74 -3.84 -40.24
CA ALA A 755 11.52 -2.62 -40.41
C ALA A 755 13.02 -2.97 -40.44
N THR A 756 13.81 -2.28 -41.27
CA THR A 756 15.27 -2.43 -41.29
C THR A 756 15.93 -1.71 -40.12
N GLU A 757 15.26 -0.69 -39.59
CA GLU A 757 15.66 0.05 -38.40
C GLU A 757 14.41 0.47 -37.61
N MET A 758 14.53 0.46 -36.30
CA MET A 758 13.57 1.09 -35.40
C MET A 758 14.12 2.44 -34.97
N GLU A 759 13.37 3.52 -35.15
CA GLU A 759 13.77 4.85 -34.71
C GLU A 759 12.79 5.39 -33.69
N TRP A 760 13.22 6.08 -32.65
CA TRP A 760 12.31 6.71 -31.70
C TRP A 760 12.95 7.90 -30.98
N THR A 761 12.13 8.66 -30.26
CA THR A 761 12.59 9.78 -29.46
C THR A 761 12.46 9.43 -27.98
N PHE A 762 13.57 9.43 -27.26
CA PHE A 762 13.59 9.31 -25.81
C PHE A 762 13.03 10.60 -25.18
N SER A 763 12.03 10.47 -24.31
CA SER A 763 11.27 11.62 -23.80
C SER A 763 12.00 12.37 -22.68
N GLU A 764 12.73 11.67 -21.80
CA GLU A 764 13.31 12.25 -20.59
C GLU A 764 14.54 13.15 -20.85
N ASN A 765 14.85 14.03 -19.89
CA ASN A 765 15.99 14.95 -19.94
C ASN A 765 17.27 14.37 -19.30
N PHE A 766 17.21 13.15 -18.79
CA PHE A 766 18.37 12.41 -18.33
C PHE A 766 18.09 10.92 -18.53
N ALA A 767 19.13 10.12 -18.72
CA ALA A 767 19.03 8.67 -18.67
C ALA A 767 19.41 8.19 -17.28
N SER A 768 18.54 7.42 -16.65
CA SER A 768 18.81 6.73 -15.40
C SER A 768 19.61 5.44 -15.64
N LYS A 769 20.11 4.84 -14.56
CA LYS A 769 20.73 3.51 -14.59
C LYS A 769 19.76 2.42 -15.08
N ALA A 770 18.47 2.58 -14.82
CA ALA A 770 17.43 1.71 -15.37
C ALA A 770 17.36 1.81 -16.90
N ASN A 771 17.39 3.03 -17.46
CA ASN A 771 17.39 3.22 -18.92
C ASN A 771 18.66 2.63 -19.55
N LEU A 772 19.83 2.80 -18.93
CA LEU A 772 21.07 2.17 -19.38
C LEU A 772 20.93 0.64 -19.48
N ALA A 773 20.40 0.00 -18.43
CA ALA A 773 20.18 -1.45 -18.43
C ALA A 773 19.18 -1.87 -19.54
N MET A 774 18.13 -1.10 -19.79
CA MET A 774 17.19 -1.35 -20.89
C MET A 774 17.87 -1.19 -22.26
N PHE A 775 18.68 -0.16 -22.45
CA PHE A 775 19.43 0.05 -23.70
C PHE A 775 20.41 -1.11 -23.95
N ASP A 776 21.11 -1.56 -22.91
CA ASP A 776 22.00 -2.72 -22.98
C ASP A 776 21.24 -3.99 -23.40
N ILE A 777 20.08 -4.25 -22.80
CA ILE A 777 19.20 -5.36 -23.21
C ILE A 777 18.82 -5.24 -24.68
N LEU A 778 18.34 -4.08 -25.13
CA LEU A 778 17.91 -3.87 -26.52
C LEU A 778 19.04 -4.12 -27.52
N VAL A 779 20.24 -3.60 -27.24
CA VAL A 779 21.42 -3.76 -28.11
C VAL A 779 21.90 -5.20 -28.19
N ASN A 780 21.82 -5.95 -27.08
CA ASN A 780 22.46 -7.27 -26.98
C ASN A 780 21.52 -8.47 -27.09
N ASN A 781 20.20 -8.25 -27.10
CA ASN A 781 19.21 -9.33 -27.15
C ASN A 781 19.08 -10.00 -28.52
N ASN A 782 19.37 -9.30 -29.63
CA ASN A 782 19.23 -9.85 -31.01
C ASN A 782 17.89 -10.56 -31.30
N TRP A 783 16.81 -10.12 -30.65
CA TRP A 783 15.49 -10.74 -30.71
C TRP A 783 15.42 -12.19 -30.20
N GLU A 784 16.46 -12.70 -29.52
CA GLU A 784 16.51 -14.06 -28.97
C GLU A 784 15.48 -14.24 -27.84
N ARG A 785 15.26 -13.19 -27.05
CA ARG A 785 14.20 -13.15 -26.03
C ARG A 785 13.12 -12.16 -26.43
N PRO A 786 11.84 -12.54 -26.39
CA PRO A 786 10.74 -11.59 -26.55
C PRO A 786 10.78 -10.51 -25.47
N ILE A 787 10.62 -9.24 -25.84
CA ILE A 787 10.59 -8.10 -24.90
C ILE A 787 9.15 -7.61 -24.78
N TYR A 788 8.70 -7.46 -23.54
CA TYR A 788 7.38 -6.98 -23.18
C TYR A 788 7.45 -5.84 -22.17
N PHE A 789 6.45 -4.97 -22.26
CA PHE A 789 6.16 -3.94 -21.28
C PHE A 789 4.77 -4.18 -20.73
N GLY A 790 4.56 -3.86 -19.46
CA GLY A 790 3.23 -3.87 -18.88
C GLY A 790 2.27 -2.94 -19.59
N ALA A 791 0.98 -3.29 -19.68
CA ALA A 791 -0.03 -2.39 -20.24
C ALA A 791 -0.51 -1.30 -19.27
N GLY A 792 -0.29 -1.50 -17.97
CA GLY A 792 -0.72 -0.58 -16.90
C GLY A 792 0.34 0.42 -16.44
N ILE A 793 1.53 0.41 -17.03
CA ILE A 793 2.65 1.25 -16.59
C ILE A 793 2.59 2.66 -17.21
N SER A 794 3.25 3.63 -16.57
CA SER A 794 3.32 5.02 -17.01
C SER A 794 4.09 5.17 -18.33
N ASP A 795 3.73 6.18 -19.14
CA ASP A 795 4.24 6.30 -20.50
C ASP A 795 5.77 6.52 -20.59
N ASP A 796 6.37 7.17 -19.60
CA ASP A 796 7.83 7.30 -19.45
C ASP A 796 8.55 5.94 -19.39
N SER A 797 7.89 4.91 -18.87
CA SER A 797 8.45 3.56 -18.75
C SER A 797 8.68 2.86 -20.10
N TYR A 798 8.01 3.29 -21.19
CA TYR A 798 8.18 2.71 -22.53
C TYR A 798 9.37 3.29 -23.31
N ILE A 799 10.07 4.28 -22.74
CA ILE A 799 11.29 4.90 -23.28
C ILE A 799 11.16 5.40 -24.74
N GLY A 800 9.94 5.72 -25.20
CA GLY A 800 9.63 6.20 -26.55
C GLY A 800 9.37 5.11 -27.59
N LEU A 801 9.26 3.83 -27.19
CA LEU A 801 9.08 2.69 -28.10
C LEU A 801 7.62 2.44 -28.50
N GLU A 802 6.68 3.31 -28.13
CA GLU A 802 5.23 3.06 -28.17
C GLU A 802 4.73 2.64 -29.56
N LYS A 803 5.30 3.22 -30.63
CA LYS A 803 4.91 2.90 -32.02
C LYS A 803 5.32 1.49 -32.48
N TYR A 804 6.12 0.77 -31.70
CA TYR A 804 6.54 -0.61 -31.95
C TYR A 804 5.92 -1.59 -30.94
N LEU A 805 4.99 -1.13 -30.10
CA LEU A 805 4.32 -1.92 -29.08
C LEU A 805 2.97 -2.44 -29.59
N TYR A 806 2.76 -3.75 -29.45
CA TYR A 806 1.53 -4.42 -29.84
C TYR A 806 0.94 -5.19 -28.65
N LEU A 807 -0.33 -4.98 -28.36
CA LEU A 807 -1.00 -5.61 -27.22
C LEU A 807 -1.20 -7.12 -27.46
N GLU A 808 -0.77 -7.94 -26.49
CA GLU A 808 -0.93 -9.41 -26.47
C GLU A 808 -1.70 -9.93 -25.24
N GLY A 809 -2.45 -9.06 -24.56
CA GLY A 809 -3.22 -9.38 -23.36
C GLY A 809 -3.13 -8.24 -22.35
N TYR A 810 -2.44 -8.48 -21.23
CA TYR A 810 -2.07 -7.43 -20.26
C TYR A 810 -0.66 -6.88 -20.45
N ALA A 811 0.01 -7.27 -21.54
CA ALA A 811 1.36 -6.84 -21.87
C ALA A 811 1.47 -6.43 -23.35
N HIS A 812 2.29 -5.41 -23.58
CA HIS A 812 2.70 -4.94 -24.90
C HIS A 812 3.96 -5.66 -25.32
N ARG A 813 3.95 -6.31 -26.49
CA ARG A 813 5.15 -6.91 -27.10
C ARG A 813 5.84 -5.89 -27.99
N LEU A 814 7.17 -5.79 -27.85
CA LEU A 814 8.00 -5.02 -28.78
C LEU A 814 8.20 -5.80 -30.08
N LEU A 815 7.75 -5.24 -31.21
CA LEU A 815 7.87 -5.84 -32.54
C LEU A 815 8.44 -4.84 -33.56
N PRO A 816 9.47 -5.20 -34.34
CA PRO A 816 10.08 -4.30 -35.32
C PRO A 816 9.28 -4.28 -36.63
N ILE A 817 8.00 -3.92 -36.56
CA ILE A 817 7.11 -3.82 -37.71
C ILE A 817 7.15 -2.38 -38.25
N LYS A 818 7.17 -2.23 -39.58
CA LYS A 818 7.06 -0.93 -40.24
C LYS A 818 5.76 -0.25 -39.80
N ALA A 819 5.89 0.91 -39.16
CA ALA A 819 4.73 1.72 -38.79
C ALA A 819 3.94 2.10 -40.06
N ASN A 820 2.62 1.91 -40.02
CA ASN A 820 1.74 2.41 -41.07
C ASN A 820 1.42 3.88 -40.76
N PRO A 821 1.88 4.86 -41.58
CA PRO A 821 1.67 6.27 -41.28
C PRO A 821 0.19 6.69 -41.26
N LYS A 822 -0.69 5.87 -41.83
CA LYS A 822 -2.15 6.10 -41.84
C LYS A 822 -2.86 5.54 -40.61
N ASP A 823 -2.19 4.70 -39.81
CA ASP A 823 -2.75 4.16 -38.59
C ASP A 823 -2.48 5.13 -37.45
N THR A 824 -3.51 5.81 -36.98
CA THR A 824 -3.42 6.85 -35.93
C THR A 824 -3.73 6.32 -34.54
N ARG A 825 -3.94 5.01 -34.40
CA ARG A 825 -4.26 4.35 -33.14
C ARG A 825 -3.06 4.30 -32.22
N ASP A 826 -3.31 4.31 -30.92
CA ASP A 826 -2.24 4.20 -29.93
C ASP A 826 -1.82 2.73 -29.66
N LYS A 827 -0.80 2.56 -28.81
CA LYS A 827 -0.25 1.24 -28.43
C LYS A 827 -1.29 0.31 -27.75
N ASP A 828 -2.27 0.89 -27.06
CA ASP A 828 -3.29 0.16 -26.31
C ASP A 828 -4.43 -0.29 -27.25
N GLU A 829 -4.62 0.40 -28.37
CA GLU A 829 -5.58 0.09 -29.43
C GLU A 829 -5.04 -0.89 -30.49
N ILE A 830 -3.73 -0.91 -30.72
CA ILE A 830 -3.08 -1.79 -31.70
C ILE A 830 -2.78 -3.15 -31.06
N THR A 831 -3.38 -4.21 -31.61
CA THR A 831 -3.27 -5.58 -31.06
C THR A 831 -2.50 -6.51 -31.98
N HIS A 832 -1.78 -7.48 -31.42
CA HIS A 832 -1.31 -8.65 -32.17
C HIS A 832 -2.44 -9.69 -32.21
N SER A 833 -3.48 -9.39 -33.01
CA SER A 833 -4.83 -9.97 -32.90
C SER A 833 -4.90 -11.49 -32.74
N ASP A 834 -4.21 -12.27 -33.57
CA ASP A 834 -4.30 -13.75 -33.48
C ASP A 834 -3.64 -14.31 -32.22
N VAL A 835 -2.53 -13.71 -31.76
CA VAL A 835 -1.85 -14.11 -30.52
C VAL A 835 -2.68 -13.72 -29.31
N MET A 836 -3.15 -12.47 -29.27
CA MET A 836 -3.98 -11.97 -28.18
C MET A 836 -5.30 -12.75 -28.06
N PHE A 837 -5.95 -13.06 -29.19
CA PHE A 837 -7.14 -13.93 -29.20
C PHE A 837 -6.83 -15.31 -28.62
N THR A 838 -5.72 -15.92 -29.01
CA THR A 838 -5.30 -17.23 -28.48
C THR A 838 -5.05 -17.16 -26.96
N ASN A 839 -4.38 -16.10 -26.49
CA ASN A 839 -4.12 -15.90 -25.07
C ASN A 839 -5.42 -15.77 -24.28
N ILE A 840 -6.35 -14.89 -24.69
CA ILE A 840 -7.61 -14.66 -23.97
C ILE A 840 -8.52 -15.88 -24.03
N MET A 841 -8.62 -16.56 -25.18
CA MET A 841 -9.55 -17.67 -25.35
C MET A 841 -9.07 -18.98 -24.69
N HIS A 842 -7.76 -19.20 -24.62
CA HIS A 842 -7.21 -20.51 -24.23
C HIS A 842 -6.30 -20.49 -23.00
N LYS A 843 -5.76 -19.33 -22.60
CA LYS A 843 -4.83 -19.24 -21.46
C LYS A 843 -5.39 -18.40 -20.30
N PHE A 844 -6.30 -17.47 -20.57
CA PHE A 844 -6.79 -16.56 -19.55
C PHE A 844 -7.93 -17.19 -18.75
N ASP A 845 -7.89 -16.93 -17.45
CA ASP A 845 -8.96 -17.24 -16.50
C ASP A 845 -9.51 -15.95 -15.91
N PHE A 846 -10.83 -15.76 -15.98
CA PHE A 846 -11.54 -14.61 -15.43
C PHE A 846 -12.50 -15.01 -14.29
N SER A 847 -12.47 -16.29 -13.88
CA SER A 847 -13.44 -16.85 -12.94
C SER A 847 -13.46 -16.15 -11.59
N GLY A 848 -12.35 -15.57 -11.17
CA GLY A 848 -12.17 -14.79 -9.94
C GLY A 848 -13.04 -13.55 -9.86
N PHE A 849 -13.44 -12.97 -11.00
CA PHE A 849 -14.43 -11.89 -11.01
C PHE A 849 -15.84 -12.40 -10.70
N THR A 850 -16.14 -13.63 -11.08
CA THR A 850 -17.47 -14.25 -10.87
C THR A 850 -17.60 -14.96 -9.53
N SER A 851 -16.49 -15.42 -8.94
CA SER A 851 -16.47 -16.07 -7.63
C SER A 851 -16.41 -15.09 -6.46
N ALA A 852 -15.89 -13.88 -6.70
CA ALA A 852 -15.77 -12.85 -5.67
C ALA A 852 -17.13 -12.29 -5.25
N LYS A 853 -17.40 -12.29 -3.94
CA LYS A 853 -18.57 -11.60 -3.37
C LYS A 853 -18.40 -10.08 -3.33
N TYR A 854 -17.15 -9.64 -3.20
CA TYR A 854 -16.75 -8.25 -3.19
C TYR A 854 -15.55 -8.03 -4.11
N LEU A 855 -15.65 -7.03 -4.98
CA LEU A 855 -14.56 -6.54 -5.81
C LEU A 855 -14.12 -5.19 -5.27
N ASP A 856 -12.88 -5.11 -4.79
CA ASP A 856 -12.24 -3.86 -4.37
C ASP A 856 -11.89 -2.96 -5.57
N LEU A 857 -11.41 -1.74 -5.29
CA LEU A 857 -11.07 -0.77 -6.33
C LEU A 857 -10.06 -1.31 -7.35
N GLU A 858 -9.02 -2.00 -6.89
CA GLU A 858 -7.99 -2.56 -7.77
C GLU A 858 -8.56 -3.67 -8.66
N SER A 859 -9.42 -4.56 -8.12
CA SER A 859 -10.10 -5.57 -8.94
C SER A 859 -11.03 -4.92 -9.98
N ARG A 860 -11.74 -3.84 -9.61
CA ARG A 860 -12.57 -3.07 -10.57
C ARG A 860 -11.73 -2.40 -11.65
N ARG A 861 -10.57 -1.84 -11.30
CA ARG A 861 -9.61 -1.24 -12.25
C ARG A 861 -9.12 -2.29 -13.25
N ILE A 862 -8.80 -3.50 -12.78
CA ILE A 862 -8.36 -4.60 -13.65
C ILE A 862 -9.51 -5.07 -14.55
N ALA A 863 -10.73 -5.17 -14.03
CA ALA A 863 -11.89 -5.51 -14.86
C ALA A 863 -12.10 -4.48 -15.99
N ARG A 864 -11.94 -3.18 -15.72
CA ARG A 864 -11.93 -2.14 -16.77
C ARG A 864 -10.82 -2.37 -17.80
N GLY A 865 -9.61 -2.70 -17.36
CA GLY A 865 -8.49 -3.01 -18.25
C GLY A 865 -8.76 -4.23 -19.13
N ALA A 866 -9.35 -5.28 -18.57
CA ALA A 866 -9.76 -6.49 -19.30
C ALA A 866 -10.80 -6.16 -20.38
N TRP A 867 -11.82 -5.36 -20.04
CA TRP A 867 -12.82 -4.91 -21.01
C TRP A 867 -12.22 -4.07 -22.13
N ARG A 868 -11.30 -3.15 -21.82
CA ARG A 868 -10.59 -2.35 -22.83
C ARG A 868 -9.82 -3.25 -23.80
N ALA A 869 -9.06 -4.21 -23.28
CA ALA A 869 -8.30 -5.17 -24.07
C ALA A 869 -9.21 -6.03 -24.97
N VAL A 870 -10.32 -6.55 -24.44
CA VAL A 870 -11.33 -7.32 -25.20
C VAL A 870 -11.96 -6.48 -26.30
N ASN A 871 -12.32 -5.23 -26.01
CA ASN A 871 -12.97 -4.35 -26.96
C ASN A 871 -12.03 -3.94 -28.09
N ASN A 872 -10.80 -3.56 -27.77
CA ASN A 872 -9.79 -3.22 -28.77
C ASN A 872 -9.49 -4.42 -29.68
N LEU A 873 -9.30 -5.61 -29.11
CA LEU A 873 -9.11 -6.83 -29.91
C LEU A 873 -10.33 -7.14 -30.79
N SER A 874 -11.55 -6.98 -30.26
CA SER A 874 -12.78 -7.22 -31.03
C SER A 874 -12.87 -6.28 -32.23
N THR A 875 -12.60 -4.98 -32.02
CA THR A 875 -12.58 -3.98 -33.09
C THR A 875 -11.53 -4.32 -34.15
N ASN A 876 -10.30 -4.69 -33.75
CA ASN A 876 -9.25 -5.11 -34.68
C ASN A 876 -9.65 -6.36 -35.48
N LEU A 877 -10.19 -7.40 -34.82
CA LEU A 877 -10.65 -8.62 -35.49
C LEU A 877 -11.75 -8.32 -36.52
N ILE A 878 -12.67 -7.41 -36.24
CA ILE A 878 -13.71 -6.98 -37.19
C ILE A 878 -13.08 -6.27 -38.39
N MET A 879 -12.16 -5.33 -38.15
CA MET A 879 -11.42 -4.62 -39.22
C MET A 879 -10.60 -5.58 -40.09
N GLU A 880 -10.07 -6.65 -39.52
CA GLU A 880 -9.37 -7.73 -40.22
C GLU A 880 -10.30 -8.72 -40.95
N GLY A 881 -11.63 -8.51 -40.92
CA GLY A 881 -12.61 -9.41 -41.54
C GLY A 881 -12.86 -10.71 -40.77
N LYS A 882 -12.41 -10.80 -39.51
CA LYS A 882 -12.51 -11.98 -38.62
C LYS A 882 -13.67 -11.86 -37.62
N SER A 883 -14.83 -11.37 -38.05
CA SER A 883 -16.00 -11.14 -37.18
C SER A 883 -16.48 -12.37 -36.40
N GLY A 884 -16.25 -13.58 -36.91
CA GLY A 884 -16.54 -14.83 -36.19
C GLY A 884 -15.71 -14.99 -34.91
N LYS A 885 -14.42 -14.63 -34.94
CA LYS A 885 -13.55 -14.63 -33.75
C LYS A 885 -13.98 -13.52 -32.78
N ALA A 886 -14.29 -12.33 -33.28
CA ALA A 886 -14.78 -11.23 -32.44
C ALA A 886 -16.06 -11.63 -31.68
N ARG A 887 -16.99 -12.33 -32.33
CA ARG A 887 -18.19 -12.88 -31.68
C ARG A 887 -17.84 -13.84 -30.56
N GLN A 888 -16.96 -14.81 -30.79
CA GLN A 888 -16.55 -15.78 -29.75
C GLN A 888 -15.92 -15.08 -28.54
N LEU A 889 -15.05 -14.10 -28.79
CA LEU A 889 -14.37 -13.33 -27.76
C LEU A 889 -15.36 -12.54 -26.89
N ILE A 890 -16.28 -11.78 -27.51
CA ILE A 890 -17.28 -10.99 -26.79
C ILE A 890 -18.22 -11.89 -26.00
N THR A 891 -18.69 -13.00 -26.58
CA THR A 891 -19.57 -13.95 -25.89
C THR A 891 -18.90 -14.55 -24.65
N LYS A 892 -17.63 -14.97 -24.73
CA LYS A 892 -16.87 -15.42 -23.55
C LYS A 892 -16.75 -14.30 -22.51
N SER A 893 -16.38 -13.11 -22.96
CA SER A 893 -16.10 -11.98 -22.07
C SER A 893 -17.35 -11.51 -21.31
N ILE A 894 -18.52 -11.42 -21.95
CA ILE A 894 -19.79 -11.07 -21.28
C ILE A 894 -20.16 -12.10 -20.20
N LYS A 895 -19.80 -13.37 -20.41
CA LYS A 895 -20.09 -14.44 -19.45
C LYS A 895 -19.16 -14.40 -18.22
N GLU A 896 -17.90 -14.02 -18.40
CA GLU A 896 -16.86 -14.20 -17.38
C GLU A 896 -16.37 -12.88 -16.75
N LEU A 897 -16.57 -11.73 -17.39
CA LEU A 897 -16.23 -10.41 -16.83
C LEU A 897 -17.47 -9.71 -16.26
N PRO A 898 -17.31 -8.85 -15.25
CA PRO A 898 -18.43 -8.14 -14.65
C PRO A 898 -19.00 -7.11 -15.63
N MET A 899 -20.32 -7.17 -15.87
CA MET A 899 -21.07 -6.25 -16.74
C MET A 899 -21.73 -5.07 -15.99
N ARG A 900 -21.57 -5.06 -14.67
CA ARG A 900 -22.09 -4.02 -13.77
C ARG A 900 -21.24 -2.75 -13.91
N ASN A 901 -21.91 -1.59 -13.98
CA ASN A 901 -21.24 -0.30 -13.84
C ASN A 901 -21.07 0.04 -12.35
N TYR A 902 -19.86 0.38 -11.96
CA TYR A 902 -19.50 0.89 -10.63
C TYR A 902 -19.34 2.42 -10.63
N SER A 903 -18.95 2.99 -11.78
CA SER A 903 -18.87 4.43 -12.02
C SER A 903 -19.40 4.81 -13.40
N VAL A 904 -19.55 6.11 -13.66
CA VAL A 904 -19.90 6.62 -15.00
C VAL A 904 -18.82 6.28 -16.03
N GLU A 905 -17.55 6.25 -15.63
CA GLU A 905 -16.43 5.89 -16.51
C GLU A 905 -16.53 4.47 -17.09
N ASP A 906 -17.07 3.51 -16.32
CA ASP A 906 -17.25 2.12 -16.80
C ASP A 906 -18.16 2.05 -18.05
N THR A 907 -19.03 3.05 -18.25
CA THR A 907 -19.92 3.12 -19.42
C THR A 907 -19.19 3.34 -20.74
N LEU A 908 -17.95 3.86 -20.73
CA LEU A 908 -17.12 4.00 -21.94
C LEU A 908 -16.78 2.63 -22.53
N ASN A 909 -16.31 1.71 -21.68
CA ASN A 909 -16.03 0.34 -22.09
C ASN A 909 -17.32 -0.36 -22.55
N LYS A 910 -18.42 -0.20 -21.80
CA LYS A 910 -19.72 -0.80 -22.15
C LYS A 910 -20.23 -0.27 -23.50
N PHE A 911 -20.04 1.02 -23.79
CA PHE A 911 -20.36 1.62 -25.08
C PHE A 911 -19.55 0.99 -26.23
N GLN A 912 -18.24 0.82 -26.07
CA GLN A 912 -17.40 0.19 -27.09
C GLN A 912 -17.81 -1.29 -27.31
N THR A 913 -18.19 -2.01 -26.24
CA THR A 913 -18.75 -3.37 -26.35
C THR A 913 -20.05 -3.36 -27.18
N ILE A 914 -20.96 -2.41 -26.92
CA ILE A 914 -22.21 -2.24 -27.69
C ILE A 914 -21.92 -1.98 -29.17
N GLN A 915 -20.93 -1.11 -29.47
CA GLN A 915 -20.51 -0.84 -30.84
C GLN A 915 -20.03 -2.12 -31.55
N ASN A 916 -19.14 -2.87 -30.89
CA ASN A 916 -18.66 -4.13 -31.45
C ASN A 916 -19.79 -5.16 -31.65
N LEU A 917 -20.77 -5.24 -30.74
CA LEU A 917 -21.95 -6.11 -30.87
C LEU A 917 -22.81 -5.76 -32.10
N TYR A 918 -23.05 -4.47 -32.36
CA TYR A 918 -23.76 -4.04 -33.57
C TYR A 918 -22.97 -4.40 -34.84
N LEU A 919 -21.65 -4.19 -34.85
CA LEU A 919 -20.78 -4.50 -35.99
C LEU A 919 -20.74 -6.00 -36.33
N ILE A 920 -20.90 -6.88 -35.34
CA ILE A 920 -21.01 -8.33 -35.58
C ILE A 920 -22.45 -8.80 -35.78
N HIS A 921 -23.44 -7.90 -35.81
CA HIS A 921 -24.87 -8.18 -35.93
C HIS A 921 -25.49 -8.98 -34.77
N ASP A 922 -25.04 -8.78 -33.53
CA ASP A 922 -25.74 -9.24 -32.32
C ASP A 922 -26.64 -8.13 -31.75
N ILE A 923 -27.72 -7.85 -32.47
CA ILE A 923 -28.61 -6.71 -32.21
C ILE A 923 -29.33 -6.84 -30.86
N LYS A 924 -29.73 -8.06 -30.47
CA LYS A 924 -30.50 -8.29 -29.24
C LYS A 924 -29.68 -7.92 -28.01
N THR A 925 -28.44 -8.40 -27.94
CA THR A 925 -27.54 -8.11 -26.83
C THR A 925 -27.14 -6.63 -26.83
N ALA A 926 -26.85 -6.06 -28.02
CA ALA A 926 -26.52 -4.64 -28.15
C ALA A 926 -27.64 -3.72 -27.63
N ASN A 927 -28.89 -3.98 -28.02
CA ASN A 927 -30.05 -3.20 -27.59
C ASN A 927 -30.25 -3.26 -26.07
N LEU A 928 -30.13 -4.44 -25.48
CA LEU A 928 -30.27 -4.62 -24.03
C LEU A 928 -29.24 -3.78 -23.27
N LEU A 929 -27.95 -3.94 -23.62
CA LEU A 929 -26.88 -3.23 -22.95
C LEU A 929 -26.94 -1.71 -23.17
N ALA A 930 -27.38 -1.26 -24.35
CA ALA A 930 -27.59 0.15 -24.65
C ALA A 930 -28.69 0.75 -23.77
N LYS A 931 -29.81 0.04 -23.60
CA LYS A 931 -30.90 0.47 -22.71
C LYS A 931 -30.43 0.56 -21.26
N GLU A 932 -29.81 -0.50 -20.73
CA GLU A 932 -29.29 -0.51 -19.36
C GLU A 932 -28.27 0.61 -19.10
N THR A 933 -27.41 0.89 -20.08
CA THR A 933 -26.41 1.95 -19.97
C THR A 933 -27.07 3.33 -19.94
N ALA A 934 -28.08 3.55 -20.80
CA ALA A 934 -28.83 4.80 -20.80
C ALA A 934 -29.63 5.01 -19.51
N ASP A 935 -30.32 3.97 -19.01
CA ASP A 935 -31.07 4.01 -17.76
C ASP A 935 -30.15 4.30 -16.56
N TYR A 936 -28.95 3.70 -16.52
CA TYR A 936 -27.94 3.96 -15.50
C TYR A 936 -27.47 5.41 -15.53
N LEU A 937 -27.07 5.91 -16.71
CA LEU A 937 -26.63 7.30 -16.88
C LEU A 937 -27.72 8.31 -16.56
N ASP A 938 -28.99 7.98 -16.82
CA ASP A 938 -30.12 8.82 -16.44
C ASP A 938 -30.20 9.03 -14.93
N GLN A 939 -30.09 7.95 -14.16
CA GLN A 939 -30.12 8.02 -12.69
C GLN A 939 -28.92 8.80 -12.13
N GLU A 940 -27.70 8.52 -12.62
CA GLU A 940 -26.49 9.19 -12.16
C GLU A 940 -26.53 10.70 -12.45
N LEU A 941 -26.91 11.08 -13.67
CA LEU A 941 -26.92 12.49 -14.09
C LEU A 941 -28.10 13.27 -13.51
N ILE A 942 -29.28 12.66 -13.31
CA ILE A 942 -30.38 13.31 -12.57
C ILE A 942 -29.96 13.60 -11.12
N TYR A 943 -29.25 12.66 -10.48
CA TYR A 943 -28.73 12.89 -9.14
C TYR A 943 -27.78 14.09 -9.11
N ILE A 944 -26.82 14.14 -10.03
CA ILE A 944 -25.86 15.25 -10.13
C ILE A 944 -26.59 16.58 -10.36
N ALA A 945 -27.60 16.60 -11.24
CA ALA A 945 -28.44 17.79 -11.50
C ALA A 945 -29.26 18.25 -10.27
N SER A 946 -29.42 17.39 -9.26
CA SER A 946 -30.10 17.74 -8.01
C SER A 946 -29.19 18.40 -6.96
N LEU A 947 -27.88 18.46 -7.22
CA LEU A 947 -26.90 19.07 -6.33
C LEU A 947 -26.82 20.59 -6.54
N ASP A 948 -26.25 21.31 -5.56
CA ASP A 948 -25.92 22.72 -5.72
C ASP A 948 -24.95 22.89 -6.91
N PRO A 949 -25.18 23.83 -7.85
CA PRO A 949 -24.34 24.03 -9.03
C PRO A 949 -22.85 24.23 -8.73
N ARG A 950 -22.50 24.77 -7.54
CA ARG A 950 -21.10 24.90 -7.10
C ARG A 950 -20.39 23.55 -6.97
N ARG A 951 -21.15 22.47 -6.82
CA ARG A 951 -20.66 21.09 -6.70
C ARG A 951 -20.53 20.39 -8.05
N TYR A 952 -21.09 20.93 -9.14
CA TYR A 952 -21.00 20.32 -10.48
C TYR A 952 -19.55 20.17 -10.94
N ASN A 953 -18.66 21.08 -10.53
CA ASN A 953 -17.23 20.99 -10.81
C ASN A 953 -16.61 19.65 -10.36
N ALA A 954 -17.10 19.07 -9.26
CA ALA A 954 -16.62 17.77 -8.77
C ALA A 954 -17.07 16.59 -9.64
N TYR A 955 -18.11 16.78 -10.47
CA TYR A 955 -18.71 15.76 -11.33
C TYR A 955 -18.55 16.09 -12.82
N LEU A 956 -17.73 17.08 -13.16
CA LEU A 956 -17.63 17.58 -14.52
C LEU A 956 -17.12 16.51 -15.50
N SER A 957 -16.26 15.60 -15.02
CA SER A 957 -15.85 14.41 -15.79
C SER A 957 -17.04 13.49 -16.06
N ASP A 958 -17.79 13.13 -15.02
CA ASP A 958 -18.96 12.25 -15.12
C ASP A 958 -20.04 12.83 -16.04
N ILE A 959 -20.34 14.13 -15.92
CA ILE A 959 -21.30 14.83 -16.79
C ILE A 959 -20.84 14.73 -18.26
N LYS A 960 -19.57 15.04 -18.54
CA LYS A 960 -19.02 14.99 -19.90
C LYS A 960 -19.07 13.57 -20.47
N VAL A 961 -18.61 12.58 -19.71
CA VAL A 961 -18.59 11.18 -20.13
C VAL A 961 -20.01 10.66 -20.34
N GLY A 962 -20.92 10.90 -19.40
CA GLY A 962 -22.30 10.44 -19.48
C GLY A 962 -23.05 11.02 -20.68
N LEU A 963 -22.95 12.34 -20.90
CA LEU A 963 -23.56 12.98 -22.07
C LEU A 963 -22.90 12.52 -23.38
N PHE A 964 -21.58 12.30 -23.39
CA PHE A 964 -20.88 11.74 -24.55
C PHE A 964 -21.39 10.33 -24.89
N VAL A 965 -21.52 9.45 -23.90
CA VAL A 965 -22.00 8.08 -24.11
C VAL A 965 -23.45 8.09 -24.59
N LEU A 966 -24.34 8.87 -23.96
CA LEU A 966 -25.75 8.97 -24.39
C LEU A 966 -25.89 9.46 -25.84
N ASN A 967 -25.18 10.52 -26.21
CA ASN A 967 -25.16 11.05 -27.58
C ASN A 967 -24.67 10.01 -28.61
N ASN A 968 -23.65 9.22 -28.26
CA ASN A 968 -23.16 8.18 -29.17
C ASN A 968 -24.06 6.95 -29.20
N LEU A 969 -24.75 6.61 -28.09
CA LEU A 969 -25.78 5.57 -28.06
C LEU A 969 -27.00 5.96 -28.93
N GLU A 970 -27.39 7.23 -28.91
CA GLU A 970 -28.43 7.77 -29.80
C GLU A 970 -28.01 7.58 -31.27
N LYS A 971 -26.83 8.06 -31.67
CA LYS A 971 -26.33 7.87 -33.04
C LYS A 971 -26.22 6.42 -33.48
N ILE A 972 -25.68 5.53 -32.63
CA ILE A 972 -25.44 4.14 -33.01
C ILE A 972 -26.74 3.35 -33.14
N THR A 973 -27.74 3.61 -32.30
CA THR A 973 -29.07 3.00 -32.39
C THR A 973 -29.83 3.48 -33.62
N ALA A 974 -29.68 4.76 -34.00
CA ALA A 974 -30.21 5.29 -35.26
C ALA A 974 -29.57 4.61 -36.48
N ASN A 975 -28.24 4.56 -36.54
CA ASN A 975 -27.48 3.95 -37.63
C ASN A 975 -27.81 2.45 -37.83
N ASN A 976 -28.13 1.76 -36.73
CA ASN A 976 -28.52 0.35 -36.74
C ASN A 976 -30.05 0.13 -36.80
N LYS A 977 -30.83 1.17 -37.13
CA LYS A 977 -32.29 1.10 -37.34
C LYS A 977 -33.09 0.57 -36.14
N GLN A 978 -32.79 1.05 -34.94
CA GLN A 978 -33.47 0.70 -33.69
C GLN A 978 -34.36 1.85 -33.18
N PRO A 979 -35.48 2.19 -33.85
CA PRO A 979 -36.20 3.45 -33.65
C PRO A 979 -36.81 3.63 -32.26
N ALA A 980 -37.35 2.57 -31.65
CA ALA A 980 -37.95 2.65 -30.31
C ALA A 980 -36.89 3.00 -29.26
N LEU A 981 -35.81 2.23 -29.22
CA LEU A 981 -34.69 2.46 -28.29
C LEU A 981 -34.00 3.80 -28.55
N ASN A 982 -33.81 4.18 -29.82
CA ASN A 982 -33.23 5.46 -30.19
C ASN A 982 -34.05 6.64 -29.62
N ASN A 983 -35.38 6.60 -29.77
CA ASN A 983 -36.26 7.64 -29.25
C ASN A 983 -36.18 7.73 -27.71
N ASP A 984 -36.13 6.61 -27.01
CA ASP A 984 -36.00 6.58 -25.55
C ASP A 984 -34.69 7.25 -25.09
N ILE A 985 -33.56 6.87 -25.71
CA ILE A 985 -32.24 7.41 -25.38
C ILE A 985 -32.16 8.90 -25.75
N LYS A 986 -32.73 9.29 -26.89
CA LYS A 986 -32.79 10.70 -27.31
C LYS A 986 -33.55 11.55 -26.30
N ASN A 987 -34.68 11.07 -25.79
CA ASN A 987 -35.46 11.78 -24.77
C ASN A 987 -34.67 11.95 -23.46
N ILE A 988 -33.94 10.92 -23.03
CA ILE A 988 -33.04 10.99 -21.87
C ILE A 988 -31.94 12.05 -22.11
N TYR A 989 -31.26 11.97 -23.24
CA TYR A 989 -30.16 12.86 -23.59
C TYR A 989 -30.58 14.33 -23.64
N GLU A 990 -31.67 14.66 -24.36
CA GLU A 990 -32.12 16.06 -24.46
C GLU A 990 -32.57 16.62 -23.11
N ARG A 991 -33.26 15.83 -22.28
CA ARG A 991 -33.66 16.23 -20.92
C ARG A 991 -32.45 16.50 -20.03
N LEU A 992 -31.44 15.64 -20.05
CA LEU A 992 -30.24 15.81 -19.22
C LEU A 992 -29.37 16.96 -19.70
N LYS A 993 -29.25 17.10 -21.02
CA LYS A 993 -28.51 18.19 -21.64
C LYS A 993 -29.05 19.55 -21.21
N SER A 994 -30.37 19.74 -21.16
CA SER A 994 -30.99 21.00 -20.69
C SER A 994 -30.77 21.30 -19.20
N ASN A 995 -30.35 20.31 -18.40
CA ASN A 995 -30.06 20.53 -16.98
C ASN A 995 -28.63 21.07 -16.74
N PHE A 996 -27.73 20.91 -17.71
CA PHE A 996 -26.30 21.22 -17.55
C PHE A 996 -25.76 22.26 -18.56
N ILE A 997 -26.49 22.51 -19.65
CA ILE A 997 -26.21 23.53 -20.67
C ILE A 997 -27.32 24.57 -20.60
#